data_AF-A0AAW7PX17-F1
#
_entry.id   AF-A0AAW7PX17-F1
#
_cell.length_a   1.000
_cell.length_b   1.000
_cell.length_c   1.000
_cell.angle_alpha   90.00
_cell.angle_beta   90.00
_cell.angle_gamma   90.00
#
_symmetry.space_group_name_H-M   'P 1'
#
loop_
_entity.id
_entity.type
_entity.pdbx_description
1 polymer ?
#
loop_
_entity_poly.entity_id
_entity_poly.type
_entity_poly.pdbx_seq_one_letter_code
_entity_poly.pdbx_strand_id
1 'polypeptide(L)'
;MKKLNFGTKLLLVLVSITAVSLSLMIYIISSNTFESLKNQSQEYVNEMAKSNALEIKNTLDKAVVISNTIANRYESAIEHNEKLSKEGTIKYLKEVLNQNKFLLGAWFTFEDGTLVYTKNDGSDKTNYYTKDGVFQPYVVRNSDGTFTIEASNDFSLESEWINKPYKNKEVSITEPYNYEIDGKNVLLTTVSSPVYYKGKFVGAVGVDFSLDFFNKKINEIKLFENGYGALFDNYGKFIAHPKPENIGKYIKDVTKNETILNAIEKSKNGEKNSYFAKNLKTGTDSYNYVYPIQFGDTKNYWTFIATAPESEYLSEASFIKNFSIIAGIVVLSIIIIVILISMRILNKNLTTIKDGLLGFFSFLNKEEKKAHLIELDSQDEFGQMAKVINENIKKTESLILQDNILIDDVKRVVDEVKAGYLDKRIEKSTQNESLEELKNNFNGMLEITKQNICIDINKVVSVLDSFGKLDFRPKIENDNGKVAVGINNLATIINKMLVENKTNGLTLDKSSNVLLANVDKLNLSSNEAAASLEETAAALEEVTSNVRNNTQNIAQMAKLSTEVTASASQGEKLANETTVAMDEINNQVNLINEAIGVIDNIAFQTNILSLNAAVEAATAGEAGKGFAVVAGEVRNLASRSAEAAKEIKAIVENATSKANQGKSIATNMIEGYKELNQNISQTISLISDIQNASKEQLLGIEQINDAVTQLDRQTQQNAMIASQTHDVALITDEISKLIVSDADSKEFVGKHDVKEKDINVGTTKQIHEVEKKTVTPTKKDTKVVSSKSNDNEWESF
;
A
#
# COMPACT_ATOMS: atom_id res chain seq x y z
N MET A 1 -46.39 -36.83 29.23
CA MET A 1 -45.11 -37.51 29.58
C MET A 1 -45.24 -38.81 30.40
N LYS A 2 -46.33 -39.10 31.14
CA LYS A 2 -46.43 -40.33 31.97
C LYS A 2 -46.71 -41.65 31.22
N LYS A 3 -47.02 -41.64 29.92
CA LYS A 3 -47.30 -42.84 29.08
C LYS A 3 -46.22 -43.19 28.04
N LEU A 4 -45.07 -42.51 28.03
CA LEU A 4 -44.00 -42.74 27.05
C LEU A 4 -42.92 -43.67 27.62
N ASN A 5 -42.38 -44.58 26.80
CA ASN A 5 -41.27 -45.45 27.20
C ASN A 5 -40.00 -44.63 27.47
N PHE A 6 -39.07 -45.19 28.25
CA PHE A 6 -37.84 -44.50 28.65
C PHE A 6 -37.00 -43.99 27.46
N GLY A 7 -36.86 -44.79 26.40
CA GLY A 7 -36.15 -44.39 25.18
C GLY A 7 -36.79 -43.22 24.43
N THR A 8 -38.12 -43.11 24.45
CA THR A 8 -38.86 -42.01 23.81
C THR A 8 -38.75 -40.72 24.62
N LYS A 9 -38.60 -40.80 25.95
CA LYS A 9 -38.36 -39.64 26.82
C LYS A 9 -36.95 -39.08 26.63
N LEU A 10 -35.95 -39.96 26.56
CA LEU A 10 -34.56 -39.59 26.30
C LEU A 10 -34.43 -38.89 24.92
N LEU A 11 -35.17 -39.37 23.93
CA LEU A 11 -35.23 -38.80 22.58
C LEU A 11 -35.72 -37.36 22.54
N LEU A 12 -36.85 -37.08 23.20
CA LEU A 12 -37.44 -35.74 23.21
C LEU A 12 -36.49 -34.71 23.84
N VAL A 13 -35.70 -35.11 24.83
CA VAL A 13 -34.69 -34.26 25.45
C VAL A 13 -33.51 -34.00 24.51
N LEU A 14 -32.97 -35.05 23.87
CA LEU A 14 -31.87 -34.94 22.90
C LEU A 14 -32.22 -34.09 21.68
N VAL A 15 -33.41 -34.29 21.09
CA VAL A 15 -33.89 -33.50 19.93
C VAL A 15 -34.13 -32.04 20.32
N SER A 16 -34.63 -31.78 21.53
CA SER A 16 -34.85 -30.40 22.00
C SER A 16 -33.52 -29.67 22.24
N ILE A 17 -32.53 -30.33 22.86
CA ILE A 17 -31.21 -29.73 23.12
C ILE A 17 -30.47 -29.45 21.82
N THR A 18 -30.47 -30.40 20.88
CA THR A 18 -29.82 -30.23 19.57
C THR A 18 -30.49 -29.15 18.72
N ALA A 19 -31.83 -29.06 18.71
CA ALA A 19 -32.52 -27.99 17.99
C ALA A 19 -32.19 -26.60 18.55
N VAL A 20 -32.11 -26.45 19.87
CA VAL A 20 -31.75 -25.18 20.52
C VAL A 20 -30.29 -24.80 20.24
N SER A 21 -29.35 -25.73 20.35
CA SER A 21 -27.93 -25.45 20.10
C SER A 21 -27.65 -25.10 18.64
N LEU A 22 -28.25 -25.82 17.68
CA LEU A 22 -28.08 -25.54 16.25
C LEU A 22 -28.69 -24.18 15.87
N SER A 23 -29.89 -23.87 16.39
CA SER A 23 -30.57 -22.59 16.11
C SER A 23 -29.76 -21.41 16.65
N LEU A 24 -29.20 -21.55 17.85
CA LEU A 24 -28.34 -20.52 18.46
C LEU A 24 -27.05 -20.34 17.66
N MET A 25 -26.41 -21.42 17.23
CA MET A 25 -25.20 -21.38 16.42
C MET A 25 -25.45 -20.72 15.06
N ILE A 26 -26.52 -21.10 14.34
CA ILE A 26 -26.88 -20.51 13.05
C ILE A 26 -27.18 -19.02 13.21
N TYR A 27 -27.90 -18.63 14.28
CA TYR A 27 -28.18 -17.22 14.56
C TYR A 27 -26.89 -16.43 14.79
N ILE A 28 -25.98 -16.92 15.64
CA ILE A 28 -24.70 -16.26 15.95
C ILE A 28 -23.85 -16.13 14.68
N ILE A 29 -23.63 -17.23 13.95
CA ILE A 29 -22.82 -17.23 12.73
C ILE A 29 -23.45 -16.31 11.69
N SER A 30 -24.73 -16.49 11.38
CA SER A 30 -25.41 -15.70 10.36
C SER A 30 -25.46 -14.21 10.69
N SER A 31 -25.62 -13.84 11.97
CA SER A 31 -25.61 -12.44 12.40
C SER A 31 -24.22 -11.83 12.33
N ASN A 32 -23.20 -12.56 12.80
CA ASN A 32 -21.81 -12.10 12.75
C ASN A 32 -21.31 -11.98 11.30
N THR A 33 -21.63 -12.94 10.44
CA THR A 33 -21.28 -12.91 9.02
C THR A 33 -21.99 -11.77 8.29
N PHE A 34 -23.26 -11.49 8.60
CA PHE A 34 -23.98 -10.35 8.02
C PHE A 34 -23.34 -9.01 8.38
N GLU A 35 -23.02 -8.78 9.67
CA GLU A 35 -22.34 -7.55 10.09
C GLU A 35 -20.91 -7.46 9.53
N SER A 36 -20.17 -8.57 9.46
CA SER A 36 -18.84 -8.59 8.87
C SER A 36 -18.85 -8.21 7.38
N LEU A 37 -19.75 -8.79 6.58
CA LEU A 37 -19.88 -8.48 5.15
C LEU A 37 -20.41 -7.06 4.90
N LYS A 38 -21.33 -6.58 5.74
CA LYS A 38 -21.79 -5.19 5.70
C LYS A 38 -20.63 -4.21 5.94
N ASN A 39 -19.80 -4.46 6.94
CA ASN A 39 -18.64 -3.62 7.23
C ASN A 39 -17.61 -3.67 6.08
N GLN A 40 -17.33 -4.85 5.52
CA GLN A 40 -16.45 -4.99 4.36
C GLN A 40 -16.97 -4.23 3.13
N SER A 41 -18.28 -4.30 2.87
CA SER A 41 -18.89 -3.61 1.73
C SER A 41 -18.88 -2.09 1.91
N GLN A 42 -19.07 -1.59 3.13
CA GLN A 42 -18.91 -0.17 3.44
C GLN A 42 -17.46 0.27 3.26
N GLU A 43 -16.50 -0.53 3.72
CA GLU A 43 -15.08 -0.23 3.55
C GLU A 43 -14.67 -0.23 2.07
N TYR A 44 -15.23 -1.13 1.26
CA TYR A 44 -15.06 -1.09 -0.19
C TYR A 44 -15.55 0.23 -0.81
N VAL A 45 -16.73 0.73 -0.38
CA VAL A 45 -17.24 2.04 -0.83
C VAL A 45 -16.31 3.18 -0.36
N ASN A 46 -15.78 3.11 0.86
CA ASN A 46 -14.86 4.10 1.43
C ASN A 46 -13.56 4.20 0.62
N GLU A 47 -12.94 3.05 0.34
CA GLU A 47 -11.69 2.99 -0.42
C GLU A 47 -11.90 3.37 -1.89
N MET A 48 -13.03 2.97 -2.50
CA MET A 48 -13.39 3.46 -3.83
C MET A 48 -13.57 4.97 -3.84
N ALA A 49 -14.21 5.53 -2.81
CA ALA A 49 -14.41 6.97 -2.68
C ALA A 49 -13.09 7.73 -2.59
N LYS A 50 -12.19 7.25 -1.71
CA LYS A 50 -10.86 7.79 -1.50
C LYS A 50 -10.01 7.71 -2.77
N SER A 51 -10.00 6.56 -3.45
CA SER A 51 -9.25 6.37 -4.70
C SER A 51 -9.67 7.37 -5.78
N ASN A 52 -10.97 7.47 -6.05
CA ASN A 52 -11.50 8.42 -7.04
C ASN A 52 -11.28 9.88 -6.62
N ALA A 53 -11.44 10.19 -5.34
CA ALA A 53 -11.17 11.54 -4.82
C ALA A 53 -9.70 11.95 -4.99
N LEU A 54 -8.76 11.03 -4.77
CA LEU A 54 -7.33 11.27 -5.00
C LEU A 54 -7.01 11.44 -6.50
N GLU A 55 -7.69 10.73 -7.39
CA GLU A 55 -7.51 10.93 -8.83
C GLU A 55 -8.00 12.31 -9.30
N ILE A 56 -9.11 12.79 -8.74
CA ILE A 56 -9.62 14.15 -8.95
C ILE A 56 -8.62 15.16 -8.38
N LYS A 57 -8.12 14.94 -7.15
CA LYS A 57 -7.09 15.78 -6.52
C LYS A 57 -5.86 15.90 -7.41
N ASN A 58 -5.33 14.79 -7.93
CA ASN A 58 -4.18 14.78 -8.82
C ASN A 58 -4.43 15.60 -10.10
N THR A 59 -5.66 15.59 -10.61
CA THR A 59 -6.04 16.38 -11.78
C THR A 59 -6.05 17.88 -11.46
N LEU A 60 -6.58 18.27 -10.30
CA LEU A 60 -6.56 19.65 -9.81
C LEU A 60 -5.14 20.14 -9.52
N ASP A 61 -4.31 19.33 -8.87
CA ASP A 61 -2.92 19.65 -8.54
C ASP A 61 -2.09 19.87 -9.82
N LYS A 62 -2.33 19.08 -10.88
CA LYS A 62 -1.68 19.32 -12.18
C LYS A 62 -2.04 20.68 -12.75
N ALA A 63 -3.30 21.12 -12.65
CA ALA A 63 -3.68 22.46 -13.10
C ALA A 63 -3.03 23.57 -12.26
N VAL A 64 -2.89 23.38 -10.95
CA VAL A 64 -2.14 24.29 -10.07
C VAL A 64 -0.70 24.42 -10.55
N VAL A 65 -0.02 23.29 -10.80
CA VAL A 65 1.36 23.27 -11.30
C VAL A 65 1.47 23.98 -12.65
N ILE A 66 0.54 23.72 -13.58
CA ILE A 66 0.53 24.35 -14.90
C ILE A 66 0.31 25.87 -14.78
N SER A 67 -0.69 26.30 -14.02
CA SER A 67 -0.98 27.71 -13.78
C SER A 67 0.22 28.44 -13.16
N ASN A 68 0.86 27.86 -12.14
CA ASN A 68 2.08 28.40 -11.56
C ASN A 68 3.25 28.42 -12.54
N THR A 69 3.38 27.41 -13.41
CA THR A 69 4.44 27.38 -14.44
C THR A 69 4.26 28.52 -15.45
N ILE A 70 3.02 28.77 -15.88
CA ILE A 70 2.70 29.91 -16.75
C ILE A 70 3.02 31.22 -16.02
N ALA A 71 2.65 31.35 -14.74
CA ALA A 71 2.92 32.54 -13.93
C ALA A 71 4.43 32.80 -13.83
N ASN A 72 5.20 31.80 -13.41
CA ASN A 72 6.65 31.88 -13.25
C ASN A 72 7.37 32.27 -14.55
N ARG A 73 6.88 31.77 -15.70
CA ARG A 73 7.42 32.19 -17.00
C ARG A 73 7.25 33.70 -17.21
N TYR A 74 6.09 34.24 -16.88
CA TYR A 74 5.83 35.67 -17.00
C TYR A 74 6.61 36.49 -15.97
N GLU A 75 6.65 36.06 -14.71
CA GLU A 75 7.46 36.72 -13.67
C GLU A 75 8.93 36.82 -14.11
N SER A 76 9.49 35.71 -14.58
CA SER A 76 10.87 35.65 -15.07
C SER A 76 11.12 36.61 -16.24
N ALA A 77 10.20 36.67 -17.22
CA ALA A 77 10.31 37.61 -18.34
C ALA A 77 10.24 39.08 -17.88
N ILE A 78 9.32 39.41 -16.96
CA ILE A 78 9.16 40.77 -16.44
C ILE A 78 10.38 41.19 -15.62
N GLU A 79 10.93 40.28 -14.79
CA GLU A 79 12.13 40.55 -13.99
C GLU A 79 13.36 40.88 -14.84
N HIS A 80 13.53 40.20 -15.97
CA HIS A 80 14.66 40.40 -16.89
C HIS A 80 14.36 41.43 -18.00
N ASN A 81 13.21 42.10 -17.95
CA ASN A 81 12.74 43.02 -19.00
C ASN A 81 12.76 42.38 -20.41
N GLU A 82 12.49 41.08 -20.48
CA GLU A 82 12.42 40.30 -21.71
C GLU A 82 11.06 40.52 -22.38
N LYS A 83 11.07 40.84 -23.68
CA LYS A 83 9.84 40.92 -24.48
C LYS A 83 9.57 39.58 -25.16
N LEU A 84 8.44 38.96 -24.82
CA LEU A 84 8.04 37.69 -25.40
C LEU A 84 7.41 37.88 -26.80
N SER A 85 7.61 36.90 -27.67
CA SER A 85 6.94 36.85 -28.98
C SER A 85 5.47 36.46 -28.82
N LYS A 86 4.57 37.24 -29.42
CA LYS A 86 3.11 36.99 -29.44
C LYS A 86 2.79 35.61 -30.04
N GLU A 87 3.38 35.29 -31.20
CA GLU A 87 3.21 33.99 -31.86
C GLU A 87 3.78 32.85 -31.02
N GLY A 88 4.94 33.06 -30.40
CA GLY A 88 5.56 32.12 -29.47
C GLY A 88 4.69 31.82 -28.26
N THR A 89 4.01 32.84 -27.72
CA THR A 89 3.05 32.69 -26.62
C THR A 89 1.84 31.88 -27.03
N ILE A 90 1.21 32.19 -28.16
CA ILE A 90 0.07 31.41 -28.66
C ILE A 90 0.46 29.94 -28.86
N LYS A 91 1.62 29.69 -29.47
CA LYS A 91 2.13 28.33 -29.67
C LYS A 91 2.36 27.61 -28.34
N TYR A 92 2.92 28.31 -27.35
CA TYR A 92 3.12 27.76 -26.01
C TYR A 92 1.80 27.40 -25.31
N LEU A 93 0.81 28.29 -25.31
CA LEU A 93 -0.49 28.02 -24.69
C LEU A 93 -1.21 26.85 -25.37
N LYS A 94 -1.14 26.74 -26.70
CA LYS A 94 -1.62 25.57 -27.44
C LYS A 94 -0.90 24.28 -27.03
N GLU A 95 0.42 24.34 -26.85
CA GLU A 95 1.21 23.19 -26.43
C GLU A 95 0.88 22.76 -25.00
N VAL A 96 0.72 23.72 -24.08
CA VAL A 96 0.24 23.46 -22.71
C VAL A 96 -1.08 22.71 -22.75
N LEU A 97 -2.05 23.17 -23.54
CA LEU A 97 -3.34 22.49 -23.67
C LEU A 97 -3.19 21.11 -24.34
N ASN A 98 -2.33 20.96 -25.37
CA ASN A 98 -2.10 19.68 -26.05
C ASN A 98 -1.54 18.60 -25.13
N GLN A 99 -0.57 18.97 -24.28
CA GLN A 99 0.01 18.07 -23.29
C GLN A 99 -0.97 17.76 -22.15
N ASN A 100 -1.95 18.64 -21.92
CA ASN A 100 -2.89 18.56 -20.81
C ASN A 100 -4.34 18.52 -21.31
N LYS A 101 -4.74 17.39 -21.92
CA LYS A 101 -6.07 17.19 -22.53
C LYS A 101 -7.26 17.38 -21.58
N PHE A 102 -7.03 17.36 -20.27
CA PHE A 102 -8.05 17.61 -19.25
C PHE A 102 -8.39 19.11 -19.09
N LEU A 103 -7.57 20.01 -19.65
CA LEU A 103 -7.81 21.44 -19.68
C LEU A 103 -8.61 21.83 -20.92
N LEU A 104 -9.56 22.74 -20.72
CA LEU A 104 -10.37 23.36 -21.76
C LEU A 104 -9.66 24.57 -22.36
N GLY A 105 -9.11 25.45 -21.54
CA GLY A 105 -8.54 26.72 -22.00
C GLY A 105 -7.39 27.20 -21.13
N ALA A 106 -6.59 28.11 -21.67
CA ALA A 106 -5.49 28.77 -20.99
C ALA A 106 -5.42 30.24 -21.40
N TRP A 107 -5.25 31.12 -20.41
CA TRP A 107 -5.27 32.56 -20.59
C TRP A 107 -4.29 33.25 -19.65
N PHE A 108 -4.03 34.52 -19.94
CA PHE A 108 -3.35 35.43 -19.02
C PHE A 108 -3.93 36.84 -19.16
N THR A 109 -3.85 37.60 -18.08
CA THR A 109 -4.27 39.00 -18.05
C THR A 109 -3.31 39.83 -17.20
N PHE A 110 -3.03 41.04 -17.65
CA PHE A 110 -2.13 41.98 -16.99
C PHE A 110 -2.80 43.34 -16.85
N GLU A 111 -2.57 44.00 -15.71
CA GLU A 111 -2.95 45.40 -15.48
C GLU A 111 -2.29 46.31 -16.53
N ASP A 112 -1.01 46.04 -16.84
CA ASP A 112 -0.26 46.69 -17.91
C ASP A 112 0.38 45.64 -18.82
N GLY A 113 -0.26 45.35 -19.96
CA GLY A 113 0.27 44.38 -20.93
C GLY A 113 1.56 44.82 -21.64
N THR A 114 2.00 46.08 -21.48
CA THR A 114 3.28 46.53 -22.04
C THR A 114 4.49 46.02 -21.28
N LEU A 115 4.28 45.45 -20.07
CA LEU A 115 5.33 44.82 -19.26
C LEU A 115 6.03 43.69 -20.02
N VAL A 116 5.26 42.87 -20.75
CA VAL A 116 5.76 41.65 -21.42
C VAL A 116 5.77 41.78 -22.94
N TYR A 117 4.86 42.58 -23.52
CA TYR A 117 4.67 42.66 -24.97
C TYR A 117 4.81 44.10 -25.48
N THR A 118 5.13 44.26 -26.76
CA THR A 118 5.07 45.58 -27.41
C THR A 118 3.62 45.98 -27.68
N LYS A 119 3.30 47.26 -27.45
CA LYS A 119 1.97 47.82 -27.68
C LYS A 119 1.57 47.66 -29.16
N ASN A 120 0.33 47.27 -29.41
CA ASN A 120 -0.23 47.23 -30.76
C ASN A 120 -0.41 48.68 -31.26
N ASP A 121 0.06 48.97 -32.46
CA ASP A 121 -0.09 50.28 -33.12
C ASP A 121 -1.41 50.42 -33.89
N GLY A 122 -2.28 49.39 -33.81
CA GLY A 122 -3.57 49.33 -34.48
C GLY A 122 -3.52 48.69 -35.87
N SER A 123 -2.35 48.20 -36.32
CA SER A 123 -2.18 47.48 -37.58
C SER A 123 -2.70 46.05 -37.53
N ASP A 124 -2.65 45.41 -36.36
CA ASP A 124 -3.07 44.02 -36.16
C ASP A 124 -4.48 43.95 -35.55
N LYS A 125 -5.45 43.47 -36.34
CA LYS A 125 -6.88 43.32 -35.97
C LYS A 125 -7.26 41.88 -35.62
N THR A 126 -6.29 41.03 -35.28
CA THR A 126 -6.56 39.65 -34.85
C THR A 126 -7.32 39.60 -33.51
N ASN A 127 -8.01 38.50 -33.24
CA ASN A 127 -8.79 38.27 -32.01
C ASN A 127 -7.91 38.05 -30.76
N TYR A 128 -6.68 38.55 -30.73
CA TYR A 128 -5.74 38.37 -29.61
C TYR A 128 -5.69 39.58 -28.67
N TYR A 129 -6.33 40.68 -29.07
CA TYR A 129 -6.29 41.95 -28.36
C TYR A 129 -7.62 42.26 -27.71
N THR A 130 -7.57 42.75 -26.47
CA THR A 130 -8.76 43.28 -25.80
C THR A 130 -9.25 44.56 -26.49
N LYS A 131 -10.39 45.11 -26.05
CA LYS A 131 -10.96 46.34 -26.65
C LYS A 131 -10.00 47.54 -26.57
N ASP A 132 -9.15 47.56 -25.55
CA ASP A 132 -8.13 48.58 -25.32
C ASP A 132 -6.80 48.31 -26.05
N GLY A 133 -6.74 47.27 -26.90
CA GLY A 133 -5.59 46.96 -27.74
C GLY A 133 -4.45 46.22 -27.01
N VAL A 134 -4.74 45.61 -25.85
CA VAL A 134 -3.77 44.87 -25.05
C VAL A 134 -3.73 43.41 -25.48
N PHE A 135 -2.54 42.84 -25.73
CA PHE A 135 -2.39 41.43 -26.12
C PHE A 135 -2.67 40.50 -24.94
N GLN A 136 -3.82 39.83 -24.93
CA GLN A 136 -4.29 38.95 -23.85
C GLN A 136 -5.13 37.80 -24.43
N PRO A 137 -4.53 36.89 -25.22
CA PRO A 137 -5.26 35.80 -25.83
C PRO A 137 -5.78 34.79 -24.80
N TYR A 138 -7.03 34.39 -25.00
CA TYR A 138 -7.62 33.20 -24.42
C TYR A 138 -7.58 32.08 -25.46
N VAL A 139 -6.77 31.04 -25.21
CA VAL A 139 -6.67 29.88 -26.10
C VAL A 139 -7.58 28.79 -25.55
N VAL A 140 -8.50 28.30 -26.38
CA VAL A 140 -9.53 27.34 -25.99
C VAL A 140 -9.55 26.15 -26.93
N ARG A 141 -9.70 24.97 -26.36
CA ARG A 141 -9.87 23.71 -27.10
C ARG A 141 -11.33 23.54 -27.51
N ASN A 142 -11.55 23.33 -28.81
CA ASN A 142 -12.84 22.95 -29.37
C ASN A 142 -13.10 21.46 -29.20
N SER A 143 -14.35 21.05 -29.35
CA SER A 143 -14.78 19.64 -29.24
C SER A 143 -14.12 18.71 -30.28
N ASP A 144 -13.67 19.24 -31.42
CA ASP A 144 -12.95 18.50 -32.47
C ASP A 144 -11.43 18.40 -32.22
N GLY A 145 -10.94 18.98 -31.11
CA GLY A 145 -9.52 19.00 -30.74
C GLY A 145 -8.72 20.16 -31.33
N THR A 146 -9.32 20.99 -32.18
CA THR A 146 -8.71 22.23 -32.68
C THR A 146 -8.72 23.33 -31.61
N PHE A 147 -8.06 24.47 -31.88
CA PHE A 147 -7.97 25.59 -30.96
C PHE A 147 -8.62 26.84 -31.53
N THR A 148 -9.56 27.40 -30.79
CA THR A 148 -10.06 28.77 -30.98
C THR A 148 -9.24 29.71 -30.12
N ILE A 149 -9.02 30.93 -30.62
CA ILE A 149 -8.35 31.98 -29.86
C ILE A 149 -9.25 33.20 -29.86
N GLU A 150 -9.58 33.67 -28.68
CA GLU A 150 -10.41 34.85 -28.43
C GLU A 150 -9.63 35.83 -27.56
N ALA A 151 -10.08 37.08 -27.50
CA ALA A 151 -9.47 38.04 -26.61
C ALA A 151 -10.06 37.84 -25.21
N SER A 152 -9.19 37.72 -24.20
CA SER A 152 -9.63 37.74 -22.81
C SER A 152 -10.36 39.04 -22.50
N ASN A 153 -11.21 39.02 -21.48
CA ASN A 153 -11.83 40.24 -20.95
C ASN A 153 -10.76 41.25 -20.51
N ASP A 154 -11.09 42.54 -20.58
CA ASP A 154 -10.22 43.59 -20.05
C ASP A 154 -9.90 43.33 -18.57
N PHE A 155 -8.67 43.67 -18.17
CA PHE A 155 -8.22 43.45 -16.80
C PHE A 155 -9.16 44.16 -15.84
N SER A 156 -9.81 43.40 -14.97
CA SER A 156 -10.72 43.92 -13.96
C SER A 156 -10.64 43.10 -12.69
N LEU A 157 -10.39 43.78 -11.57
CA LEU A 157 -10.46 43.17 -10.24
C LEU A 157 -11.91 42.82 -9.84
N GLU A 158 -12.92 43.11 -10.67
CA GLU A 158 -14.28 42.59 -10.49
C GLU A 158 -14.44 41.16 -11.04
N SER A 159 -13.53 40.72 -11.93
CA SER A 159 -13.56 39.36 -12.48
C SER A 159 -13.12 38.34 -11.43
N GLU A 160 -13.92 37.32 -11.18
CA GLU A 160 -13.67 36.35 -10.09
C GLU A 160 -12.33 35.62 -10.24
N TRP A 161 -11.98 35.22 -11.46
CA TRP A 161 -10.73 34.53 -11.81
C TRP A 161 -9.47 35.42 -11.74
N ILE A 162 -9.62 36.74 -11.56
CA ILE A 162 -8.51 37.69 -11.30
C ILE A 162 -8.52 38.09 -9.82
N ASN A 163 -9.70 38.36 -9.28
CA ASN A 163 -9.88 38.86 -7.92
C ASN A 163 -9.47 37.83 -6.86
N LYS A 164 -9.79 36.55 -7.06
CA LYS A 164 -9.45 35.48 -6.11
C LYS A 164 -7.94 35.33 -5.91
N PRO A 165 -7.11 35.11 -6.95
CA PRO A 165 -5.67 35.02 -6.76
C PRO A 165 -5.06 36.34 -6.26
N TYR A 166 -5.62 37.50 -6.64
CA TYR A 166 -5.20 38.80 -6.10
C TYR A 166 -5.41 38.92 -4.58
N LYS A 167 -6.62 38.59 -4.08
CA LYS A 167 -6.96 38.68 -2.65
C LYS A 167 -6.24 37.64 -1.82
N ASN A 168 -6.20 36.39 -2.30
CA ASN A 168 -5.65 35.27 -1.56
C ASN A 168 -4.12 35.25 -1.60
N LYS A 169 -3.50 35.92 -2.59
CA LYS A 169 -2.04 35.93 -2.85
C LYS A 169 -1.45 34.54 -3.13
N GLU A 170 -2.30 33.60 -3.52
CA GLU A 170 -1.96 32.23 -3.86
C GLU A 170 -2.88 31.74 -5.00
N VAL A 171 -2.56 30.56 -5.53
CA VAL A 171 -3.42 29.90 -6.53
C VAL A 171 -4.85 29.77 -6.02
N SER A 172 -5.82 30.02 -6.89
CA SER A 172 -7.23 30.01 -6.51
C SER A 172 -8.08 29.32 -7.56
N ILE A 173 -9.24 28.80 -7.12
CA ILE A 173 -10.24 28.19 -7.98
C ILE A 173 -11.58 28.95 -7.90
N THR A 174 -12.19 29.21 -9.04
CA THR A 174 -13.49 29.90 -9.10
C THR A 174 -14.65 28.96 -8.80
N GLU A 175 -15.80 29.52 -8.43
CA GLU A 175 -17.05 28.78 -8.57
C GLU A 175 -17.30 28.45 -10.05
N PRO A 176 -18.07 27.40 -10.37
CA PRO A 176 -18.53 27.17 -11.74
C PRO A 176 -19.33 28.35 -12.28
N TYR A 177 -18.93 28.87 -13.43
CA TYR A 177 -19.61 29.96 -14.13
C TYR A 177 -19.79 29.64 -15.62
N ASN A 178 -20.80 30.28 -16.23
CA ASN A 178 -21.02 30.14 -17.67
C ASN A 178 -20.10 31.10 -18.42
N TYR A 179 -19.41 30.59 -19.42
CA TYR A 179 -18.61 31.37 -20.34
C TYR A 179 -18.99 31.00 -21.78
N GLU A 180 -19.12 32.00 -22.64
CA GLU A 180 -19.46 31.79 -24.05
C GLU A 180 -18.17 31.46 -24.83
N ILE A 181 -18.14 30.28 -25.47
CA ILE A 181 -17.04 29.82 -26.32
C ILE A 181 -17.66 29.42 -27.65
N ASP A 182 -17.24 30.05 -28.76
CA ASP A 182 -17.79 29.76 -30.10
C ASP A 182 -19.34 29.83 -30.16
N GLY A 183 -19.92 30.84 -29.50
CA GLY A 183 -21.38 31.05 -29.46
C GLY A 183 -22.17 30.07 -28.58
N LYS A 184 -21.48 29.21 -27.81
CA LYS A 184 -22.10 28.24 -26.89
C LYS A 184 -21.73 28.57 -25.46
N ASN A 185 -22.74 28.59 -24.58
CA ASN A 185 -22.51 28.67 -23.14
C ASN A 185 -21.92 27.36 -22.63
N VAL A 186 -20.67 27.41 -22.17
CA VAL A 186 -19.96 26.31 -21.53
C VAL A 186 -19.84 26.62 -20.04
N LEU A 187 -20.28 25.68 -19.22
CA LEU A 187 -20.10 25.77 -17.77
C LEU A 187 -18.69 25.29 -17.42
N LEU A 188 -17.88 26.18 -16.87
CA LEU A 188 -16.48 25.93 -16.57
C LEU A 188 -16.08 26.47 -15.18
N THR A 189 -14.91 26.05 -14.71
CA THR A 189 -14.25 26.59 -13.52
C THR A 189 -12.79 26.84 -13.85
N THR A 190 -12.20 27.84 -13.20
CA THR A 190 -10.87 28.34 -13.53
C THR A 190 -9.94 28.20 -12.35
N VAL A 191 -8.77 27.63 -12.62
CA VAL A 191 -7.62 27.65 -11.72
C VAL A 191 -6.70 28.76 -12.17
N SER A 192 -6.47 29.73 -11.29
CA SER A 192 -5.72 30.94 -11.60
C SER A 192 -4.61 31.20 -10.58
N SER A 193 -3.44 31.60 -11.05
CA SER A 193 -2.29 31.98 -10.23
C SER A 193 -1.99 33.48 -10.35
N PRO A 194 -1.62 34.15 -9.25
CA PRO A 194 -1.20 35.54 -9.29
C PRO A 194 0.17 35.67 -9.95
N VAL A 195 0.42 36.80 -10.61
CA VAL A 195 1.73 37.18 -11.16
C VAL A 195 2.20 38.44 -10.44
N TYR A 196 3.41 38.38 -9.89
CA TYR A 196 4.04 39.48 -9.15
C TYR A 196 5.23 40.07 -9.90
N TYR A 197 5.43 41.37 -9.74
CA TYR A 197 6.65 42.07 -10.13
C TYR A 197 7.05 43.04 -9.03
N LYS A 198 8.28 42.89 -8.51
CA LYS A 198 8.79 43.69 -7.37
C LYS A 198 7.83 43.70 -6.17
N GLY A 199 7.17 42.57 -5.90
CA GLY A 199 6.19 42.41 -4.82
C GLY A 199 4.83 43.06 -5.06
N LYS A 200 4.59 43.71 -6.21
CA LYS A 200 3.27 44.21 -6.62
C LYS A 200 2.58 43.16 -7.50
N PHE A 201 1.29 42.90 -7.25
CA PHE A 201 0.47 42.13 -8.18
C PHE A 201 0.34 42.88 -9.50
N VAL A 202 0.66 42.23 -10.61
CA VAL A 202 0.62 42.85 -11.96
C VAL A 202 -0.31 42.12 -12.93
N GLY A 203 -0.79 40.94 -12.58
CA GLY A 203 -1.67 40.15 -13.43
C GLY A 203 -2.04 38.81 -12.83
N ALA A 204 -2.86 38.07 -13.57
CA ALA A 204 -3.20 36.69 -13.27
C ALA A 204 -3.07 35.83 -14.53
N VAL A 205 -2.71 34.58 -14.34
CA VAL A 205 -2.75 33.56 -15.38
C VAL A 205 -3.73 32.49 -14.95
N GLY A 206 -4.32 31.76 -15.89
CA GLY A 206 -5.21 30.69 -15.52
C GLY A 206 -5.40 29.64 -16.60
N VAL A 207 -5.92 28.51 -16.13
CA VAL A 207 -6.36 27.39 -16.94
C VAL A 207 -7.76 27.00 -16.54
N ASP A 208 -8.55 26.60 -17.52
CA ASP A 208 -9.97 26.33 -17.32
C ASP A 208 -10.29 24.86 -17.49
N PHE A 209 -11.24 24.38 -16.70
CA PHE A 209 -11.85 23.06 -16.83
C PHE A 209 -13.27 23.19 -17.30
N SER A 210 -13.67 22.40 -18.29
CA SER A 210 -15.10 22.18 -18.51
C SER A 210 -15.67 21.33 -17.37
N LEU A 211 -16.88 21.66 -16.89
CA LEU A 211 -17.57 20.76 -15.95
C LEU A 211 -17.93 19.43 -16.61
N ASP A 212 -18.10 19.42 -17.94
CA ASP A 212 -18.31 18.19 -18.73
C ASP A 212 -17.16 17.18 -18.59
N PHE A 213 -15.91 17.65 -18.51
CA PHE A 213 -14.76 16.78 -18.26
C PHE A 213 -14.90 16.01 -16.94
N PHE A 214 -15.14 16.72 -15.84
CA PHE A 214 -15.35 16.09 -14.55
C PHE A 214 -16.62 15.23 -14.55
N ASN A 215 -17.69 15.69 -15.19
CA ASN A 215 -18.94 14.93 -15.26
C ASN A 215 -18.80 13.60 -16.00
N LYS A 216 -18.09 13.56 -17.13
CA LYS A 216 -17.78 12.31 -17.85
C LYS A 216 -16.97 11.36 -16.97
N LYS A 217 -15.88 11.86 -16.39
CA LYS A 217 -14.99 11.08 -15.53
C LYS A 217 -15.73 10.48 -14.31
N ILE A 218 -16.60 11.26 -13.67
CA ILE A 218 -17.32 10.83 -12.49
C ILE A 218 -18.46 9.85 -12.84
N ASN A 219 -19.09 10.00 -14.01
CA ASN A 219 -20.13 9.07 -14.47
C ASN A 219 -19.58 7.72 -14.97
N GLU A 220 -18.28 7.62 -15.24
CA GLU A 220 -17.60 6.35 -15.52
C GLU A 220 -17.43 5.48 -14.26
N ILE A 221 -17.52 6.09 -13.06
CA ILE A 221 -17.41 5.40 -11.78
C ILE A 221 -18.64 4.53 -11.57
N LYS A 222 -18.45 3.21 -11.65
CA LYS A 222 -19.49 2.21 -11.35
C LYS A 222 -19.29 1.65 -9.95
N LEU A 223 -20.18 2.01 -9.05
CA LEU A 223 -20.30 1.43 -7.71
C LEU A 223 -21.49 0.48 -7.71
N PHE A 224 -21.24 -0.83 -7.78
CA PHE A 224 -22.31 -1.82 -7.97
C PHE A 224 -23.12 -1.53 -9.25
N GLU A 225 -24.44 -1.73 -9.23
CA GLU A 225 -25.29 -1.59 -10.42
C GLU A 225 -25.79 -0.14 -10.60
N ASN A 226 -26.30 0.47 -9.53
CA ASN A 226 -26.88 1.83 -9.58
C ASN A 226 -26.14 2.87 -8.75
N GLY A 227 -25.12 2.48 -8.00
CA GLY A 227 -24.26 3.41 -7.28
C GLY A 227 -23.45 4.32 -8.20
N TYR A 228 -23.00 5.45 -7.67
CA TYR A 228 -22.43 6.54 -8.46
C TYR A 228 -21.56 7.47 -7.61
N GLY A 229 -20.71 8.24 -8.29
CA GLY A 229 -19.99 9.37 -7.71
C GLY A 229 -20.70 10.71 -7.91
N ALA A 230 -20.53 11.63 -6.97
CA ALA A 230 -20.90 13.03 -7.13
C ALA A 230 -19.76 13.93 -6.66
N LEU A 231 -19.55 15.05 -7.35
CA LEU A 231 -18.49 16.00 -7.04
C LEU A 231 -19.09 17.39 -6.82
N PHE A 232 -18.62 18.06 -5.77
CA PHE A 232 -19.05 19.39 -5.37
C PHE A 232 -17.84 20.29 -5.17
N ASP A 233 -18.01 21.58 -5.48
CA ASP A 233 -17.02 22.59 -5.10
C ASP A 233 -17.07 22.89 -3.60
N ASN A 234 -16.18 23.78 -3.15
CA ASN A 234 -16.09 24.20 -1.75
C ASN A 234 -17.31 25.02 -1.26
N TYR A 235 -18.21 25.43 -2.15
CA TYR A 235 -19.45 26.14 -1.81
C TYR A 235 -20.66 25.19 -1.77
N GLY A 236 -20.50 23.94 -2.22
CA GLY A 236 -21.56 22.94 -2.31
C GLY A 236 -22.34 23.00 -3.62
N LYS A 237 -21.75 23.52 -4.69
CA LYS A 237 -22.30 23.50 -6.05
C LYS A 237 -21.87 22.21 -6.75
N PHE A 238 -22.79 21.58 -7.48
CA PHE A 238 -22.46 20.36 -8.21
C PHE A 238 -21.50 20.63 -9.38
N ILE A 239 -20.33 19.99 -9.34
CA ILE A 239 -19.37 19.90 -10.45
C ILE A 239 -19.75 18.72 -11.36
N ALA A 240 -20.11 17.59 -10.76
CA ALA A 240 -20.50 16.38 -11.48
C ALA A 240 -21.60 15.63 -10.73
N HIS A 241 -22.57 15.11 -11.48
CA HIS A 241 -23.66 14.30 -10.95
C HIS A 241 -24.33 13.49 -12.08
N PRO A 242 -24.81 12.26 -11.82
CA PRO A 242 -25.48 11.46 -12.86
C PRO A 242 -26.75 12.05 -13.45
N LYS A 243 -27.38 12.99 -12.73
CA LYS A 243 -28.49 13.81 -13.22
C LYS A 243 -27.94 15.14 -13.75
N PRO A 244 -27.90 15.37 -15.07
CA PRO A 244 -27.35 16.59 -15.65
C PRO A 244 -28.04 17.86 -15.14
N GLU A 245 -29.34 17.80 -14.80
CA GLU A 245 -30.09 18.94 -14.28
C GLU A 245 -29.63 19.44 -12.91
N ASN A 246 -28.78 18.68 -12.19
CA ASN A 246 -28.20 19.10 -10.91
C ASN A 246 -26.88 19.85 -11.08
N ILE A 247 -26.16 19.65 -12.18
CA ILE A 247 -24.84 20.25 -12.42
C ILE A 247 -24.98 21.78 -12.42
N GLY A 248 -24.09 22.47 -11.68
CA GLY A 248 -24.12 23.92 -11.51
C GLY A 248 -25.17 24.46 -10.53
N LYS A 249 -25.96 23.62 -9.86
CA LYS A 249 -26.87 24.05 -8.76
C LYS A 249 -26.21 23.88 -7.40
N TYR A 250 -26.64 24.63 -6.39
CA TYR A 250 -26.22 24.37 -5.01
C TYR A 250 -27.00 23.20 -4.42
N ILE A 251 -26.33 22.38 -3.60
CA ILE A 251 -26.96 21.23 -2.94
C ILE A 251 -28.19 21.60 -2.11
N LYS A 252 -28.17 22.75 -1.43
CA LYS A 252 -29.29 23.29 -0.64
C LYS A 252 -30.55 23.57 -1.46
N ASP A 253 -30.40 23.78 -2.77
CA ASP A 253 -31.52 24.02 -3.69
C ASP A 253 -32.09 22.69 -4.25
N VAL A 254 -31.33 21.60 -4.13
CA VAL A 254 -31.68 20.26 -4.63
C VAL A 254 -32.27 19.36 -3.54
N THR A 255 -31.83 19.50 -2.28
CA THR A 255 -32.35 18.70 -1.16
C THR A 255 -32.47 19.51 0.13
N LYS A 256 -33.50 19.16 0.92
CA LYS A 256 -33.70 19.68 2.29
C LYS A 256 -33.28 18.68 3.38
N ASN A 257 -32.65 17.57 3.00
CA ASN A 257 -32.22 16.55 3.95
C ASN A 257 -31.01 17.05 4.77
N GLU A 258 -31.23 17.33 6.05
CA GLU A 258 -30.20 17.85 6.97
C GLU A 258 -28.98 16.94 7.10
N THR A 259 -29.15 15.62 6.99
CA THR A 259 -28.04 14.66 7.04
C THR A 259 -27.06 14.87 5.89
N ILE A 260 -27.58 15.04 4.67
CA ILE A 260 -26.76 15.30 3.47
C ILE A 260 -26.06 16.65 3.58
N LEU A 261 -26.79 17.68 4.00
CA LEU A 261 -26.25 19.04 4.13
C LEU A 261 -25.13 19.10 5.19
N ASN A 262 -25.34 18.49 6.36
CA ASN A 262 -24.32 18.43 7.42
C ASN A 262 -23.07 17.65 7.00
N ALA A 263 -23.25 16.55 6.25
CA ALA A 263 -22.15 15.75 5.73
C ALA A 263 -21.24 16.55 4.77
N ILE A 264 -21.84 17.37 3.89
CA ILE A 264 -21.09 18.23 2.97
C ILE A 264 -20.42 19.39 3.73
N GLU A 265 -21.09 20.01 4.71
CA GLU A 265 -20.47 21.06 5.54
C GLU A 265 -19.24 20.55 6.31
N LYS A 266 -19.30 19.35 6.88
CA LYS A 266 -18.12 18.71 7.49
C LYS A 266 -16.98 18.51 6.47
N SER A 267 -17.32 18.07 5.26
CA SER A 267 -16.32 17.88 4.19
C SER A 267 -15.66 19.18 3.76
N LYS A 268 -16.39 20.31 3.74
CA LYS A 268 -15.82 21.64 3.48
C LYS A 268 -14.76 22.05 4.50
N ASN A 269 -14.83 21.51 5.72
CA ASN A 269 -13.82 21.72 6.77
C ASN A 269 -12.66 20.70 6.73
N GLY A 270 -12.62 19.82 5.72
CA GLY A 270 -11.61 18.78 5.58
C GLY A 270 -11.92 17.49 6.35
N GLU A 271 -13.14 17.32 6.87
CA GLU A 271 -13.52 16.10 7.61
C GLU A 271 -14.12 15.03 6.70
N LYS A 272 -13.57 13.82 6.78
CA LYS A 272 -14.17 12.62 6.19
C LYS A 272 -15.37 12.20 7.01
N ASN A 273 -16.44 11.77 6.36
CA ASN A 273 -17.62 11.25 7.06
C ASN A 273 -18.41 10.28 6.19
N SER A 274 -19.42 9.66 6.78
CA SER A 274 -20.39 8.85 6.06
C SER A 274 -21.79 9.05 6.62
N TYR A 275 -22.80 8.76 5.81
CA TYR A 275 -24.19 8.85 6.21
C TYR A 275 -25.09 7.90 5.41
N PHE A 276 -26.26 7.63 6.00
CA PHE A 276 -27.34 6.90 5.35
C PHE A 276 -28.46 7.86 5.02
N ALA A 277 -28.84 7.92 3.75
CA ALA A 277 -29.97 8.70 3.29
C ALA A 277 -30.45 8.18 1.93
N LYS A 278 -31.66 8.57 1.53
CA LYS A 278 -32.14 8.37 0.17
C LYS A 278 -31.25 9.13 -0.82
N ASN A 279 -30.69 8.42 -1.80
CA ASN A 279 -29.79 9.05 -2.76
C ASN A 279 -30.51 9.98 -3.74
N LEU A 280 -29.76 10.93 -4.31
CA LEU A 280 -30.30 12.00 -5.17
C LEU A 280 -30.60 11.53 -6.62
N LYS A 281 -30.10 10.36 -7.02
CA LYS A 281 -30.31 9.77 -8.34
C LYS A 281 -31.64 9.01 -8.43
N THR A 282 -31.86 8.03 -7.56
CA THR A 282 -32.97 7.07 -7.61
C THR A 282 -33.92 7.18 -6.41
N GLY A 283 -33.52 7.83 -5.32
CA GLY A 283 -34.34 7.95 -4.10
C GLY A 283 -34.39 6.68 -3.25
N THR A 284 -33.51 5.70 -3.51
CA THR A 284 -33.37 4.49 -2.68
C THR A 284 -32.45 4.73 -1.49
N ASP A 285 -32.65 3.99 -0.40
CA ASP A 285 -31.78 4.05 0.77
C ASP A 285 -30.35 3.65 0.38
N SER A 286 -29.38 4.42 0.81
CA SER A 286 -28.00 4.27 0.35
C SER A 286 -27.01 4.64 1.44
N TYR A 287 -25.89 3.93 1.43
CA TYR A 287 -24.69 4.33 2.14
C TYR A 287 -23.93 5.35 1.28
N ASN A 288 -23.51 6.45 1.90
CA ASN A 288 -22.79 7.52 1.25
C ASN A 288 -21.51 7.78 2.03
N TYR A 289 -20.37 7.71 1.34
CA TYR A 289 -19.09 8.08 1.92
C TYR A 289 -18.59 9.37 1.30
N VAL A 290 -18.16 10.30 2.17
CA VAL A 290 -17.80 11.66 1.82
C VAL A 290 -16.32 11.88 2.04
N TYR A 291 -15.62 12.23 0.96
CA TYR A 291 -14.19 12.46 0.95
C TYR A 291 -13.86 13.92 0.56
N PRO A 292 -13.18 14.69 1.42
CA PRO A 292 -12.74 16.04 1.12
C PRO A 292 -11.47 16.02 0.24
N ILE A 293 -11.45 16.87 -0.79
CA ILE A 293 -10.36 17.03 -1.74
C ILE A 293 -9.78 18.43 -1.57
N GLN A 294 -8.61 18.53 -0.97
CA GLN A 294 -7.91 19.81 -0.81
C GLN A 294 -7.35 20.29 -2.14
N PHE A 295 -7.58 21.57 -2.45
CA PHE A 295 -7.02 22.25 -3.61
C PHE A 295 -5.77 23.06 -3.24
N GLY A 296 -4.63 22.81 -3.90
CA GLY A 296 -3.46 23.72 -3.97
C GLY A 296 -2.90 24.23 -2.64
N ASP A 297 -2.89 23.41 -1.58
CA ASP A 297 -2.54 23.78 -0.19
C ASP A 297 -3.37 24.96 0.41
N THR A 298 -4.43 25.41 -0.27
CA THR A 298 -5.25 26.60 0.08
C THR A 298 -6.23 26.40 1.25
N LYS A 299 -6.30 25.17 1.80
CA LYS A 299 -7.33 24.71 2.76
C LYS A 299 -8.78 24.82 2.25
N ASN A 300 -9.00 25.05 0.95
CA ASN A 300 -10.31 24.90 0.33
C ASN A 300 -10.50 23.45 -0.10
N TYR A 301 -11.64 22.86 0.28
CA TYR A 301 -11.94 21.46 -0.01
C TYR A 301 -13.14 21.35 -0.96
N TRP A 302 -12.93 20.70 -2.09
CA TRP A 302 -14.01 20.11 -2.86
C TRP A 302 -14.48 18.83 -2.18
N THR A 303 -15.71 18.40 -2.46
CA THR A 303 -16.30 17.23 -1.83
C THR A 303 -16.60 16.18 -2.89
N PHE A 304 -16.03 14.99 -2.74
CA PHE A 304 -16.44 13.81 -3.51
C PHE A 304 -17.30 12.90 -2.64
N ILE A 305 -18.42 12.42 -3.19
CA ILE A 305 -19.32 11.48 -2.52
C ILE A 305 -19.45 10.23 -3.38
N ALA A 306 -19.14 9.08 -2.78
CA ALA A 306 -19.48 7.78 -3.33
C ALA A 306 -20.79 7.31 -2.72
N THR A 307 -21.76 6.97 -3.57
CA THR A 307 -23.09 6.53 -3.15
C THR A 307 -23.31 5.09 -3.59
N ALA A 308 -23.67 4.22 -2.65
CA ALA A 308 -23.99 2.81 -2.89
C ALA A 308 -25.40 2.48 -2.35
N PRO A 309 -26.34 2.02 -3.20
CA PRO A 309 -27.66 1.57 -2.76
C PRO A 309 -27.58 0.41 -1.77
N GLU A 310 -28.32 0.49 -0.67
CA GLU A 310 -28.28 -0.49 0.41
C GLU A 310 -28.70 -1.89 -0.05
N SER A 311 -29.70 -1.98 -0.92
CA SER A 311 -30.16 -3.25 -1.49
C SER A 311 -29.10 -3.94 -2.34
N GLU A 312 -28.18 -3.19 -2.94
CA GLU A 312 -27.14 -3.72 -3.83
C GLU A 312 -25.91 -4.14 -3.05
N TYR A 313 -25.35 -3.27 -2.21
CA TYR A 313 -24.12 -3.61 -1.49
C TYR A 313 -24.37 -4.64 -0.37
N LEU A 314 -25.60 -4.78 0.13
CA LEU A 314 -25.97 -5.84 1.08
C LEU A 314 -26.52 -7.10 0.40
N SER A 315 -26.59 -7.16 -0.93
CA SER A 315 -27.19 -8.29 -1.64
C SER A 315 -26.51 -9.62 -1.27
N GLU A 316 -25.17 -9.67 -1.29
CA GLU A 316 -24.39 -10.84 -0.88
C GLU A 316 -24.58 -11.20 0.61
N ALA A 317 -24.55 -10.19 1.49
CA ALA A 317 -24.77 -10.39 2.93
C ALA A 317 -26.17 -10.97 3.22
N SER A 318 -27.19 -10.47 2.53
CA SER A 318 -28.57 -10.93 2.65
C SER A 318 -28.77 -12.34 2.09
N PHE A 319 -28.09 -12.67 0.99
CA PHE A 319 -28.09 -13.99 0.39
C PHE A 319 -27.50 -15.04 1.35
N ILE A 320 -26.32 -14.76 1.91
CA ILE A 320 -25.65 -15.67 2.86
C ILE A 320 -26.48 -15.87 4.13
N LYS A 321 -27.11 -14.80 4.65
CA LYS A 321 -28.04 -14.88 5.78
C LYS A 321 -29.21 -15.84 5.50
N ASN A 322 -29.88 -15.66 4.36
CA ASN A 322 -31.03 -16.49 3.99
C ASN A 322 -30.62 -17.94 3.69
N PHE A 323 -29.49 -18.14 3.01
CA PHE A 323 -28.94 -19.46 2.72
C PHE A 323 -28.60 -20.23 4.00
N SER A 324 -27.97 -19.58 4.98
CA SER A 324 -27.59 -20.19 6.27
C SER A 324 -28.81 -20.68 7.05
N ILE A 325 -29.92 -19.93 7.04
CA ILE A 325 -31.18 -20.32 7.70
C ILE A 325 -31.78 -21.55 7.01
N ILE A 326 -31.85 -21.56 5.67
CA ILE A 326 -32.43 -22.66 4.90
C ILE A 326 -31.60 -23.95 5.07
N ALA A 327 -30.27 -23.85 4.95
CA ALA A 327 -29.37 -24.99 5.13
C ALA A 327 -29.51 -25.63 6.53
N GLY A 328 -29.66 -24.79 7.57
CA GLY A 328 -29.91 -25.25 8.93
C GLY A 328 -31.18 -26.08 9.11
N ILE A 329 -32.29 -25.66 8.47
CA ILE A 329 -33.57 -26.38 8.51
C ILE A 329 -33.46 -27.76 7.85
N VAL A 330 -32.71 -27.86 6.74
CA VAL A 330 -32.49 -29.12 6.02
C VAL A 330 -31.69 -30.11 6.87
N VAL A 331 -30.60 -29.67 7.52
CA VAL A 331 -29.77 -30.52 8.38
C VAL A 331 -30.56 -31.06 9.58
N LEU A 332 -31.39 -30.21 10.22
CA LEU A 332 -32.22 -30.63 11.35
C LEU A 332 -33.25 -31.71 10.95
N SER A 333 -33.80 -31.63 9.74
CA SER A 333 -34.77 -32.60 9.22
C SER A 333 -34.14 -33.98 8.97
N ILE A 334 -32.89 -34.01 8.47
CA ILE A 334 -32.14 -35.26 8.23
C ILE A 334 -31.83 -35.98 9.55
N ILE A 335 -31.40 -35.24 10.58
CA ILE A 335 -31.07 -35.82 11.91
C ILE A 335 -32.29 -36.51 12.54
N ILE A 336 -33.48 -35.91 12.44
CA ILE A 336 -34.72 -36.49 12.98
C ILE A 336 -35.08 -37.80 12.28
N ILE A 337 -34.89 -37.89 10.96
CA ILE A 337 -35.19 -39.09 10.16
C ILE A 337 -34.25 -40.25 10.51
N VAL A 338 -32.95 -39.99 10.62
CA VAL A 338 -31.94 -41.01 10.95
C VAL A 338 -32.21 -41.64 12.32
N ILE A 339 -32.59 -40.82 13.31
CA ILE A 339 -32.88 -41.25 14.67
C ILE A 339 -34.14 -42.14 14.76
N LEU A 340 -35.16 -41.87 13.94
CA LEU A 340 -36.41 -42.65 13.91
C LEU A 340 -36.22 -44.04 13.28
N ILE A 341 -35.30 -44.16 12.31
CA ILE A 341 -35.02 -45.43 11.60
C ILE A 341 -34.24 -46.39 12.52
N SER A 342 -33.23 -45.91 13.24
CA SER A 342 -32.38 -46.74 14.12
C SER A 342 -33.14 -47.43 15.26
N MET A 343 -34.23 -46.84 15.79
CA MET A 343 -35.03 -47.45 16.87
C MET A 343 -35.97 -48.57 16.41
N ARG A 344 -36.38 -48.58 15.13
CA ARG A 344 -37.32 -49.60 14.61
C ARG A 344 -36.66 -50.97 14.50
N ILE A 345 -35.33 -50.99 14.32
CA ILE A 345 -34.53 -52.20 14.15
C ILE A 345 -34.24 -52.85 15.52
N LEU A 346 -34.03 -52.05 16.58
CA LEU A 346 -33.64 -52.52 17.91
C LEU A 346 -34.72 -53.35 18.64
N ASN A 347 -36.01 -53.02 18.47
CA ASN A 347 -37.11 -53.65 19.21
C ASN A 347 -37.51 -55.06 18.71
N LYS A 348 -37.09 -55.45 17.50
CA LYS A 348 -37.50 -56.72 16.86
C LYS A 348 -36.67 -57.92 17.34
N ASN A 349 -35.38 -57.73 17.64
CA ASN A 349 -34.48 -58.83 18.01
C ASN A 349 -34.58 -59.20 19.51
N LEU A 350 -35.00 -58.27 20.36
CA LEU A 350 -35.13 -58.47 21.81
C LEU A 350 -36.32 -59.36 22.21
N THR A 351 -37.35 -59.45 21.37
CA THR A 351 -38.58 -60.19 21.67
C THR A 351 -38.41 -61.70 21.46
N THR A 352 -37.59 -62.12 20.49
CA THR A 352 -37.38 -63.53 20.11
C THR A 352 -36.55 -64.34 21.12
N ILE A 353 -35.57 -63.73 21.78
CA ILE A 353 -34.73 -64.40 22.81
C ILE A 353 -35.50 -64.62 24.12
N LYS A 354 -36.40 -63.70 24.48
CA LYS A 354 -37.22 -63.77 25.69
C LYS A 354 -38.13 -65.01 25.71
N ASP A 355 -38.71 -65.36 24.56
CA ASP A 355 -39.67 -66.47 24.46
C ASP A 355 -38.98 -67.86 24.45
N GLY A 356 -37.73 -67.96 23.96
CA GLY A 356 -36.95 -69.21 23.96
C GLY A 356 -36.41 -69.65 25.34
N LEU A 357 -36.10 -68.70 26.23
CA LEU A 357 -35.62 -68.98 27.58
C LEU A 357 -36.74 -69.47 28.52
N LEU A 358 -37.98 -69.03 28.31
CA LEU A 358 -39.14 -69.50 29.07
C LEU A 358 -39.49 -70.98 28.81
N GLY A 359 -39.19 -71.50 27.62
CA GLY A 359 -39.36 -72.93 27.28
C GLY A 359 -38.34 -73.86 27.94
N PHE A 360 -37.08 -73.43 28.08
CA PHE A 360 -36.03 -74.23 28.71
C PHE A 360 -36.22 -74.40 30.23
N PHE A 361 -36.76 -73.38 30.93
CA PHE A 361 -37.05 -73.48 32.36
C PHE A 361 -38.19 -74.46 32.69
N SER A 362 -39.11 -74.70 31.74
CA SER A 362 -40.21 -75.68 31.90
C SER A 362 -39.71 -77.14 31.89
N PHE A 363 -38.57 -77.44 31.24
CA PHE A 363 -37.91 -78.75 31.25
C PHE A 363 -37.11 -79.01 32.55
N LEU A 364 -36.40 -77.99 33.06
CA LEU A 364 -35.68 -78.07 34.34
C LEU A 364 -36.63 -78.23 35.54
N ASN A 365 -37.84 -77.63 35.46
CA ASN A 365 -38.87 -77.71 36.49
C ASN A 365 -39.79 -78.95 36.38
N LYS A 366 -39.51 -79.87 35.44
CA LYS A 366 -40.27 -81.12 35.17
C LYS A 366 -41.71 -80.94 34.67
N GLU A 367 -42.07 -79.76 34.22
CA GLU A 367 -43.40 -79.46 33.65
C GLU A 367 -43.50 -79.92 32.19
N GLU A 368 -42.37 -79.95 31.48
CA GLU A 368 -42.22 -80.60 30.18
C GLU A 368 -41.15 -81.70 30.20
N LYS A 369 -41.38 -82.75 29.42
CA LYS A 369 -40.53 -83.96 29.41
C LYS A 369 -39.26 -83.83 28.56
N LYS A 370 -39.07 -82.72 27.81
CA LYS A 370 -37.90 -82.50 26.95
C LYS A 370 -37.68 -80.99 26.68
N ALA A 371 -36.44 -80.53 26.68
CA ALA A 371 -36.11 -79.13 26.34
C ALA A 371 -36.20 -78.83 24.83
N HIS A 372 -36.70 -77.64 24.50
CA HIS A 372 -36.75 -77.06 23.15
C HIS A 372 -35.57 -76.09 22.89
N LEU A 373 -35.09 -76.00 21.64
CA LEU A 373 -33.92 -75.21 21.23
C LEU A 373 -34.33 -73.86 20.60
N ILE A 374 -33.50 -72.83 20.77
CA ILE A 374 -33.76 -71.45 20.28
C ILE A 374 -33.19 -71.28 18.85
N GLU A 375 -34.00 -70.84 17.88
CA GLU A 375 -33.60 -70.59 16.48
C GLU A 375 -33.62 -69.10 16.11
N LEU A 376 -32.44 -68.56 15.74
CA LEU A 376 -32.22 -67.15 15.42
C LEU A 376 -31.16 -67.05 14.31
N ASP A 377 -31.51 -66.53 13.14
CA ASP A 377 -30.63 -66.46 11.96
C ASP A 377 -30.00 -65.06 11.82
N SER A 378 -29.20 -64.70 12.82
CA SER A 378 -28.41 -63.46 12.87
C SER A 378 -26.95 -63.81 13.14
N GLN A 379 -26.00 -63.05 12.58
CA GLN A 379 -24.56 -63.25 12.77
C GLN A 379 -23.95 -62.26 13.80
N ASP A 380 -24.81 -61.49 14.47
CA ASP A 380 -24.45 -60.58 15.57
C ASP A 380 -24.44 -61.30 16.94
N GLU A 381 -24.18 -60.56 18.03
CA GLU A 381 -24.03 -61.11 19.38
C GLU A 381 -25.29 -61.87 19.88
N PHE A 382 -26.46 -61.61 19.28
CA PHE A 382 -27.72 -62.30 19.60
C PHE A 382 -27.84 -63.69 18.95
N GLY A 383 -27.16 -63.93 17.82
CA GLY A 383 -27.09 -65.24 17.18
C GLY A 383 -26.09 -66.21 17.83
N GLN A 384 -24.97 -65.70 18.37
CA GLN A 384 -24.00 -66.53 19.10
C GLN A 384 -24.54 -67.03 20.45
N MET A 385 -25.39 -66.24 21.12
CA MET A 385 -26.02 -66.60 22.40
C MET A 385 -26.98 -67.80 22.28
N ALA A 386 -27.76 -67.91 21.20
CA ALA A 386 -28.67 -69.03 20.95
C ALA A 386 -27.93 -70.37 20.74
N LYS A 387 -26.70 -70.32 20.19
CA LYS A 387 -25.88 -71.50 19.87
C LYS A 387 -25.27 -72.16 21.11
N VAL A 388 -24.80 -71.36 22.08
CA VAL A 388 -24.14 -71.83 23.33
C VAL A 388 -25.14 -72.39 24.37
N ILE A 389 -26.37 -71.87 24.38
CA ILE A 389 -27.44 -72.33 25.29
C ILE A 389 -27.89 -73.76 24.93
N ASN A 390 -27.98 -74.08 23.63
CA ASN A 390 -28.41 -75.38 23.12
C ASN A 390 -27.41 -76.53 23.40
N GLU A 391 -26.12 -76.25 23.54
CA GLU A 391 -25.07 -77.25 23.78
C GLU A 391 -24.99 -77.71 25.25
N ASN A 392 -25.30 -76.83 26.21
CA ASN A 392 -25.23 -77.14 27.64
C ASN A 392 -26.38 -78.03 28.16
N ILE A 393 -27.50 -78.10 27.43
CA ILE A 393 -28.68 -78.92 27.76
C ILE A 393 -28.36 -80.42 27.70
N LYS A 394 -27.50 -80.84 26.77
CA LYS A 394 -27.18 -82.26 26.52
C LYS A 394 -26.10 -82.85 27.43
N LYS A 395 -25.24 -82.01 28.01
CA LYS A 395 -24.07 -82.46 28.80
C LYS A 395 -24.41 -82.78 30.26
N THR A 396 -25.55 -82.31 30.74
CA THR A 396 -25.94 -82.31 32.16
C THR A 396 -26.67 -83.59 32.59
N GLU A 397 -27.22 -84.38 31.68
CA GLU A 397 -28.04 -85.57 32.01
C GLU A 397 -27.23 -86.79 32.49
N SER A 398 -25.98 -86.94 32.06
CA SER A 398 -25.24 -88.21 32.17
C SER A 398 -24.20 -88.30 33.29
N LEU A 399 -23.86 -87.20 33.97
CA LEU A 399 -22.88 -87.17 35.08
C LEU A 399 -23.53 -87.21 36.47
N ILE A 400 -24.87 -87.19 36.55
CA ILE A 400 -25.64 -86.95 37.78
C ILE A 400 -26.05 -88.27 38.46
N LEU A 401 -25.19 -89.28 38.68
CA LEU A 401 -25.64 -90.34 39.60
C LEU A 401 -24.62 -90.96 40.54
N GLN A 402 -23.43 -91.34 40.10
CA GLN A 402 -22.47 -92.05 40.97
C GLN A 402 -21.21 -91.27 41.24
N ASP A 403 -20.90 -90.38 40.32
CA ASP A 403 -20.11 -89.22 40.61
C ASP A 403 -20.71 -88.44 41.78
N ASN A 404 -22.04 -88.22 41.84
CA ASN A 404 -22.78 -87.40 42.82
C ASN A 404 -22.45 -87.50 44.33
N ILE A 405 -21.48 -88.27 44.85
CA ILE A 405 -21.13 -88.28 46.27
C ILE A 405 -19.70 -87.81 46.52
N LEU A 406 -18.68 -88.41 45.92
CA LEU A 406 -17.37 -87.73 45.87
C LEU A 406 -17.44 -86.55 44.94
N ILE A 407 -18.09 -86.66 43.80
CA ILE A 407 -18.50 -85.49 43.03
C ILE A 407 -19.50 -84.65 43.79
N ASP A 408 -20.08 -84.96 44.95
CA ASP A 408 -20.73 -83.91 45.77
C ASP A 408 -19.75 -83.09 46.63
N ASP A 409 -18.57 -83.62 46.98
CA ASP A 409 -17.53 -82.87 47.73
C ASP A 409 -16.42 -82.30 46.83
N VAL A 410 -16.03 -83.07 45.83
CA VAL A 410 -15.47 -82.55 44.59
C VAL A 410 -16.48 -81.58 43.99
N LYS A 411 -17.81 -81.75 43.95
CA LYS A 411 -18.73 -80.62 43.58
C LYS A 411 -18.71 -79.54 44.61
N ARG A 412 -18.62 -79.77 45.93
CA ARG A 412 -18.54 -78.64 46.87
C ARG A 412 -17.31 -77.79 46.55
N VAL A 413 -16.15 -78.41 46.36
CA VAL A 413 -14.89 -77.70 46.07
C VAL A 413 -14.81 -77.23 44.63
N VAL A 414 -15.34 -78.00 43.69
CA VAL A 414 -15.50 -77.60 42.28
C VAL A 414 -16.57 -76.54 42.15
N ASP A 415 -17.61 -76.48 42.99
CA ASP A 415 -18.67 -75.46 43.03
C ASP A 415 -18.13 -74.20 43.69
N GLU A 416 -17.27 -74.31 44.70
CA GLU A 416 -16.52 -73.18 45.25
C GLU A 416 -15.46 -72.67 44.25
N VAL A 417 -14.71 -73.56 43.58
CA VAL A 417 -13.77 -73.21 42.50
C VAL A 417 -14.49 -72.68 41.25
N LYS A 418 -15.69 -73.19 40.94
CA LYS A 418 -16.61 -72.74 39.88
C LYS A 418 -17.30 -71.44 40.25
N ALA A 419 -17.53 -71.23 41.53
CA ALA A 419 -17.87 -69.93 42.11
C ALA A 419 -16.61 -69.06 42.31
N GLY A 420 -15.43 -69.49 41.85
CA GLY A 420 -14.20 -68.69 41.72
C GLY A 420 -13.16 -68.81 42.83
N TYR A 421 -13.36 -69.59 43.89
CA TYR A 421 -12.46 -69.65 45.05
C TYR A 421 -11.45 -70.82 44.98
N LEU A 422 -10.15 -70.52 44.86
CA LEU A 422 -9.07 -71.51 44.72
C LEU A 422 -8.41 -71.93 46.05
N ASP A 423 -8.86 -71.37 47.17
CA ASP A 423 -8.38 -71.68 48.52
C ASP A 423 -9.04 -72.93 49.14
N LYS A 424 -10.06 -73.51 48.49
CA LYS A 424 -10.81 -74.67 49.00
C LYS A 424 -10.18 -76.01 48.65
N ARG A 425 -10.41 -77.05 49.47
CA ARG A 425 -9.81 -78.39 49.32
C ARG A 425 -10.84 -79.50 49.43
N ILE A 426 -10.66 -80.56 48.64
CA ILE A 426 -11.51 -81.76 48.61
C ILE A 426 -11.15 -82.63 49.81
N GLU A 427 -12.16 -83.00 50.58
CA GLU A 427 -12.03 -83.67 51.88
C GLU A 427 -12.64 -85.08 51.87
N LYS A 428 -13.67 -85.34 51.05
CA LYS A 428 -14.31 -86.65 50.87
C LYS A 428 -13.55 -87.50 49.85
N SER A 429 -13.84 -88.79 49.87
CA SER A 429 -13.16 -89.82 49.09
C SER A 429 -14.16 -90.64 48.26
N THR A 430 -13.68 -91.27 47.18
CA THR A 430 -14.46 -92.24 46.39
C THR A 430 -13.69 -93.53 46.20
N GLN A 431 -14.38 -94.53 45.66
CA GLN A 431 -13.84 -95.85 45.38
C GLN A 431 -13.20 -96.00 44.00
N ASN A 432 -13.40 -95.04 43.11
CA ASN A 432 -12.58 -94.95 41.91
C ASN A 432 -11.15 -94.53 42.34
N GLU A 433 -10.20 -95.47 42.29
CA GLU A 433 -8.78 -95.25 42.66
C GLU A 433 -8.16 -94.08 41.89
N SER A 434 -8.56 -93.87 40.64
CA SER A 434 -8.18 -92.68 39.88
C SER A 434 -8.80 -91.41 40.44
N LEU A 435 -10.04 -91.42 40.94
CA LEU A 435 -10.69 -90.26 41.56
C LEU A 435 -10.14 -89.95 43.00
N GLU A 436 -9.53 -90.92 43.69
CA GLU A 436 -8.86 -90.69 44.99
C GLU A 436 -7.41 -90.19 44.83
N GLU A 437 -6.65 -90.76 43.89
CA GLU A 437 -5.39 -90.17 43.43
C GLU A 437 -5.64 -88.79 42.80
N LEU A 438 -6.75 -88.64 42.07
CA LEU A 438 -7.26 -87.35 41.59
C LEU A 438 -7.46 -86.42 42.77
N LYS A 439 -8.13 -86.78 43.88
CA LYS A 439 -8.26 -85.87 45.05
C LYS A 439 -6.92 -85.26 45.49
N ASN A 440 -5.89 -86.10 45.69
CA ASN A 440 -4.58 -85.64 46.15
C ASN A 440 -3.84 -84.81 45.09
N ASN A 441 -3.88 -85.25 43.82
CA ASN A 441 -3.36 -84.49 42.70
C ASN A 441 -4.14 -83.18 42.48
N PHE A 442 -5.45 -83.15 42.74
CA PHE A 442 -6.34 -81.99 42.59
C PHE A 442 -6.10 -80.98 43.71
N ASN A 443 -5.89 -81.42 44.96
CA ASN A 443 -5.51 -80.53 46.05
C ASN A 443 -4.08 -79.97 45.87
N GLY A 444 -3.12 -80.79 45.40
CA GLY A 444 -1.79 -80.32 45.01
C GLY A 444 -1.82 -79.36 43.83
N MET A 445 -2.65 -79.66 42.82
CA MET A 445 -2.94 -78.79 41.68
C MET A 445 -3.55 -77.47 42.16
N LEU A 446 -4.55 -77.47 43.04
CA LEU A 446 -5.17 -76.25 43.57
C LEU A 446 -4.19 -75.41 44.40
N GLU A 447 -3.25 -76.01 45.13
CA GLU A 447 -2.21 -75.26 45.84
C GLU A 447 -1.24 -74.56 44.87
N ILE A 448 -0.72 -75.30 43.88
CA ILE A 448 0.14 -74.74 42.83
C ILE A 448 -0.63 -73.70 42.00
N THR A 449 -1.91 -73.95 41.71
CA THR A 449 -2.78 -73.06 40.93
C THR A 449 -3.12 -71.80 41.72
N LYS A 450 -3.36 -71.87 43.03
CA LYS A 450 -3.53 -70.70 43.90
C LYS A 450 -2.26 -69.83 43.93
N GLN A 451 -1.09 -70.46 44.08
CA GLN A 451 0.20 -69.75 44.07
C GLN A 451 0.54 -69.13 42.72
N ASN A 452 0.16 -69.77 41.61
CA ASN A 452 0.44 -69.25 40.27
C ASN A 452 -0.66 -68.30 39.74
N ILE A 453 -1.93 -68.50 40.08
CA ILE A 453 -3.06 -67.72 39.54
C ILE A 453 -3.51 -66.66 40.56
N CYS A 454 -4.38 -67.03 41.50
CA CYS A 454 -4.96 -66.16 42.52
C CYS A 454 -5.68 -67.00 43.60
N ILE A 455 -6.15 -66.36 44.66
CA ILE A 455 -7.02 -66.91 45.71
C ILE A 455 -8.49 -66.90 45.25
N ASP A 456 -8.93 -65.81 44.60
CA ASP A 456 -10.32 -65.59 44.16
C ASP A 456 -10.34 -65.13 42.70
N ILE A 457 -10.77 -66.01 41.82
CA ILE A 457 -10.90 -65.80 40.37
C ILE A 457 -11.97 -64.75 40.08
N ASN A 458 -13.03 -64.60 40.88
CA ASN A 458 -14.05 -63.59 40.59
C ASN A 458 -13.49 -62.17 40.69
N LYS A 459 -12.52 -61.95 41.59
CA LYS A 459 -11.81 -60.67 41.67
C LYS A 459 -10.97 -60.44 40.42
N VAL A 460 -10.31 -61.48 39.90
CA VAL A 460 -9.57 -61.41 38.63
C VAL A 460 -10.52 -61.08 37.48
N VAL A 461 -11.63 -61.80 37.36
CA VAL A 461 -12.65 -61.57 36.32
C VAL A 461 -13.26 -60.18 36.43
N SER A 462 -13.59 -59.71 37.63
CA SER A 462 -14.13 -58.36 37.88
C SER A 462 -13.15 -57.25 37.48
N VAL A 463 -11.86 -57.41 37.77
CA VAL A 463 -10.82 -56.46 37.35
C VAL A 463 -10.62 -56.51 35.82
N LEU A 464 -10.64 -57.69 35.21
CA LEU A 464 -10.54 -57.84 33.75
C LEU A 464 -11.79 -57.29 33.02
N ASP A 465 -12.99 -57.45 33.58
CA ASP A 465 -14.23 -56.82 33.10
C ASP A 465 -14.14 -55.30 33.16
N SER A 466 -13.50 -54.77 34.21
CA SER A 466 -13.22 -53.34 34.34
C SER A 466 -12.24 -52.89 33.25
N PHE A 467 -11.17 -53.65 32.99
CA PHE A 467 -10.22 -53.36 31.90
C PHE A 467 -10.90 -53.43 30.52
N GLY A 468 -11.80 -54.39 30.31
CA GLY A 468 -12.61 -54.51 29.09
C GLY A 468 -13.53 -53.31 28.85
N LYS A 469 -13.92 -52.61 29.92
CA LYS A 469 -14.63 -51.32 29.89
C LYS A 469 -13.68 -50.12 29.91
N LEU A 470 -12.38 -50.35 29.69
CA LEU A 470 -11.30 -49.35 29.71
C LEU A 470 -11.09 -48.67 31.07
N ASP A 471 -11.47 -49.35 32.17
CA ASP A 471 -11.22 -48.91 33.55
C ASP A 471 -10.09 -49.71 34.20
N PHE A 472 -8.91 -49.07 34.30
CA PHE A 472 -7.67 -49.64 34.82
C PHE A 472 -7.41 -49.29 36.30
N ARG A 473 -8.38 -48.68 37.00
CA ARG A 473 -8.25 -48.32 38.42
C ARG A 473 -8.32 -49.52 39.39
N PRO A 474 -9.20 -50.53 39.17
CA PRO A 474 -9.36 -51.64 40.12
C PRO A 474 -8.08 -52.48 40.28
N LYS A 475 -7.84 -52.96 41.51
CA LYS A 475 -6.70 -53.82 41.86
C LYS A 475 -7.17 -55.03 42.67
N ILE A 476 -6.45 -56.13 42.56
CA ILE A 476 -6.69 -57.35 43.34
C ILE A 476 -5.93 -57.21 44.66
N GLU A 477 -6.65 -57.01 45.76
CA GLU A 477 -6.08 -56.84 47.10
C GLU A 477 -6.00 -58.17 47.88
N ASN A 478 -4.97 -58.30 48.72
CA ASN A 478 -4.73 -59.44 49.60
C ASN A 478 -4.56 -60.79 48.87
N ASP A 479 -3.87 -60.78 47.72
CA ASP A 479 -3.62 -61.95 46.89
C ASP A 479 -2.16 -61.96 46.39
N ASN A 480 -1.46 -63.08 46.59
CA ASN A 480 -0.04 -63.24 46.23
C ASN A 480 0.15 -64.19 45.03
N GLY A 481 -0.93 -64.57 44.34
CA GLY A 481 -0.85 -65.39 43.12
C GLY A 481 -0.08 -64.65 42.02
N LYS A 482 0.81 -65.36 41.29
CA LYS A 482 1.66 -64.73 40.28
C LYS A 482 0.87 -64.01 39.17
N VAL A 483 -0.28 -64.53 38.75
CA VAL A 483 -1.18 -63.87 37.76
C VAL A 483 -1.86 -62.66 38.39
N ALA A 484 -2.37 -62.73 39.61
CA ALA A 484 -2.97 -61.58 40.30
C ALA A 484 -1.96 -60.42 40.45
N VAL A 485 -0.73 -60.73 40.88
CA VAL A 485 0.39 -59.77 40.93
C VAL A 485 0.74 -59.25 39.53
N GLY A 486 0.79 -60.12 38.53
CA GLY A 486 1.00 -59.75 37.13
C GLY A 486 -0.04 -58.78 36.58
N ILE A 487 -1.33 -58.99 36.88
CA ILE A 487 -2.44 -58.11 36.48
C ILE A 487 -2.35 -56.77 37.20
N ASN A 488 -2.04 -56.74 38.50
CA ASN A 488 -1.82 -55.49 39.23
C ASN A 488 -0.62 -54.68 38.68
N ASN A 489 0.46 -55.36 38.30
CA ASN A 489 1.61 -54.75 37.63
C ASN A 489 1.21 -54.20 36.26
N LEU A 490 0.43 -54.96 35.48
CA LEU A 490 -0.11 -54.52 34.20
C LEU A 490 -0.99 -53.27 34.37
N ALA A 491 -1.89 -53.27 35.35
CA ALA A 491 -2.69 -52.10 35.73
C ALA A 491 -1.79 -50.89 35.96
N THR A 492 -0.75 -51.06 36.78
CA THR A 492 0.18 -49.97 37.15
C THR A 492 0.91 -49.41 35.93
N ILE A 493 1.40 -50.28 35.04
CA ILE A 493 2.08 -49.88 33.80
C ILE A 493 1.11 -49.15 32.87
N ILE A 494 -0.11 -49.65 32.69
CA ILE A 494 -1.13 -49.02 31.84
C ILE A 494 -1.52 -47.65 32.40
N ASN A 495 -1.78 -47.54 33.71
CA ASN A 495 -2.07 -46.24 34.35
C ASN A 495 -0.93 -45.24 34.12
N LYS A 496 0.34 -45.66 34.30
CA LYS A 496 1.50 -44.81 34.04
C LYS A 496 1.58 -44.39 32.56
N MET A 497 1.35 -45.32 31.63
CA MET A 497 1.36 -45.04 30.19
C MET A 497 0.23 -44.08 29.79
N LEU A 498 -0.95 -44.20 30.38
CA LEU A 498 -2.09 -43.29 30.12
C LEU A 498 -1.85 -41.90 30.68
N VAL A 499 -1.26 -41.78 31.87
CA VAL A 499 -0.80 -40.49 32.42
C VAL A 499 0.24 -39.87 31.48
N GLU A 500 1.24 -40.64 31.04
CA GLU A 500 2.28 -40.15 30.14
C GLU A 500 1.75 -39.74 28.77
N ASN A 501 0.84 -40.53 28.18
CA ASN A 501 0.17 -40.20 26.92
C ASN A 501 -0.63 -38.90 27.04
N LYS A 502 -1.42 -38.74 28.12
CA LYS A 502 -2.17 -37.52 28.36
C LYS A 502 -1.25 -36.31 28.56
N THR A 503 -0.16 -36.45 29.33
CA THR A 503 0.86 -35.41 29.48
C THR A 503 1.48 -35.03 28.13
N ASN A 504 1.85 -36.01 27.29
CA ASN A 504 2.43 -35.74 25.98
C ASN A 504 1.43 -35.02 25.06
N GLY A 505 0.15 -35.42 25.08
CA GLY A 505 -0.92 -34.73 24.36
C GLY A 505 -1.06 -33.26 24.78
N LEU A 506 -1.20 -32.99 26.08
CA LEU A 506 -1.30 -31.61 26.61
C LEU A 506 -0.05 -30.76 26.29
N THR A 507 1.12 -31.39 26.29
CA THR A 507 2.39 -30.73 25.96
C THR A 507 2.47 -30.35 24.47
N LEU A 508 2.02 -31.23 23.59
CA LEU A 508 1.93 -30.99 22.15
C LEU A 508 0.90 -29.90 21.83
N ASP A 509 -0.25 -29.89 22.51
CA ASP A 509 -1.28 -28.86 22.37
C ASP A 509 -0.71 -27.45 22.69
N LYS A 510 -0.04 -27.29 23.84
CA LYS A 510 0.64 -26.04 24.20
C LYS A 510 1.72 -25.66 23.18
N SER A 511 2.53 -26.62 22.74
CA SER A 511 3.63 -26.36 21.79
C SER A 511 3.11 -25.95 20.41
N SER A 512 2.02 -26.55 19.95
CA SER A 512 1.37 -26.23 18.67
C SER A 512 0.77 -24.83 18.71
N ASN A 513 0.13 -24.46 19.83
CA ASN A 513 -0.37 -23.09 20.03
C ASN A 513 0.76 -22.03 20.02
N VAL A 514 1.91 -22.32 20.64
CA VAL A 514 3.08 -21.43 20.57
C VAL A 514 3.63 -21.35 19.15
N LEU A 515 3.68 -22.46 18.43
CA LEU A 515 4.11 -22.50 17.04
C LEU A 515 3.19 -21.68 16.14
N LEU A 516 1.86 -21.82 16.28
CA LEU A 516 0.86 -21.02 15.57
C LEU A 516 1.10 -19.52 15.78
N ALA A 517 1.27 -19.08 17.03
CA ALA A 517 1.54 -17.68 17.33
C ALA A 517 2.86 -17.16 16.71
N ASN A 518 3.90 -17.98 16.68
CA ASN A 518 5.17 -17.62 16.03
C ASN A 518 5.05 -17.57 14.51
N VAL A 519 4.27 -18.47 13.92
CA VAL A 519 4.00 -18.50 12.49
C VAL A 519 3.17 -17.28 12.06
N ASP A 520 2.17 -16.89 12.84
CA ASP A 520 1.39 -15.67 12.59
C ASP A 520 2.29 -14.43 12.62
N LYS A 521 3.22 -14.37 13.59
CA LYS A 521 4.21 -13.30 13.67
C LYS A 521 5.16 -13.30 12.47
N LEU A 522 5.64 -14.47 12.04
CA LEU A 522 6.50 -14.60 10.86
C LEU A 522 5.78 -14.18 9.58
N ASN A 523 4.50 -14.53 9.44
CA ASN A 523 3.66 -14.16 8.31
C ASN A 523 3.47 -12.62 8.28
N LEU A 524 3.14 -12.01 9.43
CA LEU A 524 3.06 -10.55 9.56
C LEU A 524 4.38 -9.86 9.16
N SER A 525 5.51 -10.31 9.72
CA SER A 525 6.83 -9.74 9.38
C SER A 525 7.22 -9.96 7.91
N SER A 526 6.82 -11.07 7.30
CA SER A 526 7.07 -11.32 5.87
C SER A 526 6.24 -10.38 4.99
N ASN A 527 4.99 -10.10 5.34
CA ASN A 527 4.16 -9.13 4.62
C ASN A 527 4.68 -7.70 4.78
N GLU A 528 5.13 -7.31 5.99
CA GLU A 528 5.76 -6.01 6.23
C GLU A 528 7.06 -5.85 5.43
N ALA A 529 7.87 -6.91 5.34
CA ALA A 529 9.08 -6.94 4.52
C ALA A 529 8.76 -6.81 3.02
N ALA A 530 7.73 -7.51 2.53
CA ALA A 530 7.29 -7.41 1.14
C ALA A 530 6.86 -5.97 0.78
N ALA A 531 6.04 -5.34 1.62
CA ALA A 531 5.64 -3.94 1.43
C ALA A 531 6.84 -2.97 1.44
N SER A 532 7.80 -3.19 2.34
CA SER A 532 9.03 -2.38 2.40
C SER A 532 9.92 -2.57 1.17
N LEU A 533 9.96 -3.78 0.60
CA LEU A 533 10.69 -4.07 -0.64
C LEU A 533 10.01 -3.44 -1.86
N GLU A 534 8.68 -3.41 -1.93
CA GLU A 534 7.95 -2.68 -2.98
C GLU A 534 8.27 -1.17 -2.96
N GLU A 535 8.27 -0.55 -1.78
CA GLU A 535 8.63 0.86 -1.63
C GLU A 535 10.10 1.11 -2.00
N THR A 536 10.99 0.21 -1.59
CA THR A 536 12.43 0.29 -1.94
C THR A 536 12.64 0.14 -3.45
N ALA A 537 11.92 -0.78 -4.11
CA ALA A 537 12.00 -0.97 -5.55
C ALA A 537 11.50 0.28 -6.29
N ALA A 538 10.38 0.86 -5.88
CA ALA A 538 9.85 2.10 -6.46
C ALA A 538 10.83 3.28 -6.29
N ALA A 539 11.43 3.43 -5.10
CA ALA A 539 12.46 4.44 -4.86
C ALA A 539 13.71 4.21 -5.71
N LEU A 540 14.12 2.95 -5.92
CA LEU A 540 15.25 2.61 -6.80
C LEU A 540 14.96 2.92 -8.26
N GLU A 541 13.75 2.72 -8.76
CA GLU A 541 13.37 3.14 -10.12
C GLU A 541 13.47 4.65 -10.29
N GLU A 542 13.02 5.43 -9.29
CA GLU A 542 13.14 6.89 -9.31
C GLU A 542 14.59 7.34 -9.29
N VAL A 543 15.43 6.75 -8.42
CA VAL A 543 16.87 7.04 -8.36
C VAL A 543 17.55 6.68 -9.68
N THR A 544 17.22 5.52 -10.26
CA THR A 544 17.75 5.10 -11.58
C THR A 544 17.40 6.10 -12.67
N SER A 545 16.15 6.56 -12.69
CA SER A 545 15.67 7.58 -13.63
C SER A 545 16.44 8.90 -13.48
N ASN A 546 16.64 9.35 -12.23
CA ASN A 546 17.39 10.55 -11.94
C ASN A 546 18.87 10.45 -12.34
N VAL A 547 19.53 9.30 -12.09
CA VAL A 547 20.92 9.08 -12.52
C VAL A 547 21.05 9.03 -14.05
N ARG A 548 20.08 8.43 -14.75
CA ARG A 548 20.03 8.46 -16.23
C ARG A 548 19.85 9.88 -16.77
N ASN A 549 18.93 10.66 -16.20
CA ASN A 549 18.73 12.06 -16.57
C ASN A 549 19.99 12.90 -16.29
N ASN A 550 20.65 12.71 -15.16
CA ASN A 550 21.92 13.36 -14.85
C ASN A 550 22.99 13.02 -15.88
N THR A 551 23.09 11.75 -16.30
CA THR A 551 24.03 11.32 -17.34
C THR A 551 23.79 12.05 -18.66
N GLN A 552 22.52 12.25 -19.04
CA GLN A 552 22.17 13.04 -20.23
C GLN A 552 22.53 14.52 -20.08
N ASN A 553 22.23 15.11 -18.91
CA ASN A 553 22.58 16.49 -18.60
C ASN A 553 24.09 16.72 -18.63
N ILE A 554 24.89 15.78 -18.11
CA ILE A 554 26.35 15.80 -18.13
C ILE A 554 26.86 15.76 -19.58
N ALA A 555 26.29 14.91 -20.43
CA ALA A 555 26.64 14.86 -21.85
C ALA A 555 26.33 16.21 -22.55
N GLN A 556 25.22 16.86 -22.20
CA GLN A 556 24.87 18.18 -22.72
C GLN A 556 25.82 19.26 -22.18
N MET A 557 26.19 19.22 -20.89
CA MET A 557 27.16 20.14 -20.29
C MET A 557 28.53 20.01 -20.97
N ALA A 558 29.00 18.79 -21.25
CA ALA A 558 30.24 18.55 -21.97
C ALA A 558 30.22 19.18 -23.37
N LYS A 559 29.11 19.02 -24.10
CA LYS A 559 28.91 19.64 -25.41
C LYS A 559 28.95 21.17 -25.34
N LEU A 560 28.15 21.76 -24.44
CA LEU A 560 28.10 23.22 -24.25
C LEU A 560 29.46 23.79 -23.83
N SER A 561 30.18 23.08 -22.96
CA SER A 561 31.52 23.51 -22.52
C SER A 561 32.49 23.57 -23.71
N THR A 562 32.40 22.60 -24.63
CA THR A 562 33.19 22.60 -25.87
C THR A 562 32.84 23.79 -26.77
N GLU A 563 31.56 24.13 -26.91
CA GLU A 563 31.09 25.30 -27.68
C GLU A 563 31.54 26.63 -27.04
N VAL A 564 31.53 26.72 -25.71
CA VAL A 564 32.02 27.89 -24.96
C VAL A 564 33.54 28.03 -25.10
N THR A 565 34.30 26.93 -25.03
CA THR A 565 35.76 26.97 -25.31
C THR A 565 36.05 27.49 -26.71
N ALA A 566 35.30 27.02 -27.72
CA ALA A 566 35.47 27.50 -29.09
C ALA A 566 35.17 29.00 -29.21
N SER A 567 34.10 29.47 -28.55
CA SER A 567 33.71 30.88 -28.54
C SER A 567 34.72 31.77 -27.81
N ALA A 568 35.24 31.33 -26.66
CA ALA A 568 36.25 32.04 -25.89
C ALA A 568 37.59 32.12 -26.65
N SER A 569 38.01 31.02 -27.30
CA SER A 569 39.20 31.01 -28.17
C SER A 569 39.05 31.96 -29.37
N GLN A 570 37.86 32.02 -29.98
CA GLN A 570 37.57 33.00 -31.03
C GLN A 570 37.61 34.44 -30.50
N GLY A 571 37.10 34.69 -29.29
CA GLY A 571 37.19 35.98 -28.62
C GLY A 571 38.63 36.42 -28.35
N GLU A 572 39.48 35.49 -27.88
CA GLU A 572 40.91 35.71 -27.68
C GLU A 572 41.60 36.13 -28.99
N LYS A 573 41.28 35.43 -30.09
CA LYS A 573 41.80 35.74 -31.43
C LYS A 573 41.40 37.16 -31.87
N LEU A 574 40.13 37.53 -31.73
CA LEU A 574 39.64 38.87 -32.10
C LEU A 574 40.26 39.98 -31.24
N ALA A 575 40.50 39.72 -29.95
CA ALA A 575 41.21 40.66 -29.07
C ALA A 575 42.67 40.84 -29.51
N ASN A 576 43.34 39.78 -29.95
CA ASN A 576 44.68 39.86 -30.52
C ASN A 576 44.70 40.66 -31.83
N GLU A 577 43.76 40.41 -32.75
CA GLU A 577 43.60 41.20 -33.97
C GLU A 577 43.33 42.68 -33.68
N THR A 578 42.53 42.98 -32.65
CA THR A 578 42.25 44.36 -32.19
C THR A 578 43.51 45.04 -31.65
N THR A 579 44.35 44.33 -30.90
CA THR A 579 45.64 44.84 -30.43
C THR A 579 46.54 45.23 -31.60
N VAL A 580 46.65 44.38 -32.62
CA VAL A 580 47.42 44.65 -33.84
C VAL A 580 46.88 45.89 -34.57
N ALA A 581 45.55 45.99 -34.74
CA ALA A 581 44.94 47.16 -35.38
C ALA A 581 45.20 48.46 -34.61
N MET A 582 45.18 48.43 -33.27
CA MET A 582 45.51 49.61 -32.45
C MET A 582 46.98 50.00 -32.56
N ASP A 583 47.89 49.03 -32.71
CA ASP A 583 49.30 49.29 -33.00
C ASP A 583 49.51 49.95 -34.37
N GLU A 584 48.80 49.46 -35.39
CA GLU A 584 48.82 50.08 -36.72
C GLU A 584 48.27 51.52 -36.69
N ILE A 585 47.16 51.77 -35.98
CA ILE A 585 46.61 53.12 -35.78
C ILE A 585 47.63 54.01 -35.07
N ASN A 586 48.23 53.54 -33.97
CA ASN A 586 49.22 54.32 -33.22
C ASN A 586 50.42 54.72 -34.09
N ASN A 587 50.89 53.81 -34.96
CA ASN A 587 51.93 54.12 -35.93
C ASN A 587 51.49 55.18 -36.96
N GLN A 588 50.28 55.08 -37.50
CA GLN A 588 49.75 56.08 -38.44
C GLN A 588 49.58 57.46 -37.79
N VAL A 589 49.09 57.51 -36.55
CA VAL A 589 48.91 58.77 -35.81
C VAL A 589 50.26 59.42 -35.50
N ASN A 590 51.31 58.65 -35.21
CA ASN A 590 52.66 59.18 -35.04
C ASN A 590 53.22 59.81 -36.33
N LEU A 591 53.03 59.17 -37.48
CA LEU A 591 53.42 59.73 -38.79
C LEU A 591 52.68 61.04 -39.09
N ILE A 592 51.39 61.14 -38.73
CA ILE A 592 50.63 62.39 -38.84
C ILE A 592 51.22 63.45 -37.92
N ASN A 593 51.55 63.12 -36.66
CA ASN A 593 52.14 64.07 -35.72
C ASN A 593 53.48 64.65 -36.24
N GLU A 594 54.32 63.81 -36.84
CA GLU A 594 55.56 64.25 -37.51
C GLU A 594 55.28 65.20 -38.67
N ALA A 595 54.32 64.86 -39.55
CA ALA A 595 53.93 65.71 -40.67
C ALA A 595 53.38 67.08 -40.21
N ILE A 596 52.59 67.12 -39.14
CA ILE A 596 52.10 68.36 -38.54
C ILE A 596 53.24 69.19 -37.97
N GLY A 597 54.24 68.54 -37.36
CA GLY A 597 55.48 69.21 -36.93
C GLY A 597 56.24 69.86 -38.10
N VAL A 598 56.26 69.23 -39.27
CA VAL A 598 56.83 69.83 -40.49
C VAL A 598 56.01 71.04 -40.96
N ILE A 599 54.68 70.95 -40.95
CA ILE A 599 53.79 72.07 -41.33
C ILE A 599 53.96 73.27 -40.40
N ASP A 600 54.05 73.04 -39.09
CA ASP A 600 54.30 74.11 -38.10
C ASP A 600 55.67 74.78 -38.35
N ASN A 601 56.71 74.00 -38.65
CA ASN A 601 58.02 74.53 -39.04
C ASN A 601 57.96 75.37 -40.34
N ILE A 602 57.22 74.92 -41.36
CA ILE A 602 57.03 75.66 -42.62
C ILE A 602 56.28 76.98 -42.34
N ALA A 603 55.24 76.94 -41.52
CA ALA A 603 54.49 78.14 -41.11
C ALA A 603 55.39 79.13 -40.36
N PHE A 604 56.22 78.66 -39.44
CA PHE A 604 57.20 79.48 -38.73
C PHE A 604 58.22 80.12 -39.68
N GLN A 605 58.83 79.33 -40.59
CA GLN A 605 59.77 79.84 -41.59
C GLN A 605 59.11 80.89 -42.51
N THR A 606 57.88 80.62 -42.97
CA THR A 606 57.11 81.55 -43.81
C THR A 606 56.79 82.85 -43.09
N ASN A 607 56.48 82.79 -41.79
CA ASN A 607 56.28 83.96 -40.95
C ASN A 607 57.56 84.81 -40.83
N ILE A 608 58.74 84.19 -40.66
CA ILE A 608 60.04 84.92 -40.66
C ILE A 608 60.37 85.51 -42.04
N LEU A 609 60.16 84.77 -43.12
CA LEU A 609 60.34 85.25 -44.50
C LEU A 609 59.44 86.47 -44.80
N SER A 610 58.18 86.40 -44.40
CA SER A 610 57.22 87.50 -44.57
C SER A 610 57.57 88.74 -43.75
N LEU A 611 58.14 88.55 -42.54
CA LEU A 611 58.64 89.65 -41.71
C LEU A 611 59.83 90.34 -42.37
N ASN A 612 60.79 89.57 -42.88
CA ASN A 612 61.94 90.11 -43.61
C ASN A 612 61.49 90.87 -44.87
N ALA A 613 60.53 90.33 -45.61
CA ALA A 613 59.95 91.00 -46.78
C ALA A 613 59.20 92.29 -46.42
N ALA A 614 58.48 92.32 -45.29
CA ALA A 614 57.81 93.52 -44.79
C ALA A 614 58.81 94.61 -44.35
N VAL A 615 59.94 94.22 -43.75
CA VAL A 615 61.04 95.13 -43.40
C VAL A 615 61.66 95.73 -44.66
N GLU A 616 61.98 94.91 -45.67
CA GLU A 616 62.55 95.39 -46.93
C GLU A 616 61.59 96.32 -47.69
N ALA A 617 60.29 96.00 -47.67
CA ALA A 617 59.25 96.84 -48.24
C ALA A 617 59.11 98.20 -47.52
N ALA A 618 59.34 98.25 -46.20
CA ALA A 618 59.38 99.50 -45.43
C ALA A 618 60.64 100.32 -45.76
N THR A 619 61.78 99.66 -45.99
CA THR A 619 63.04 100.29 -46.43
C THR A 619 62.90 100.95 -47.81
N ALA A 620 62.06 100.40 -48.70
CA ALA A 620 61.82 100.91 -50.06
C ALA A 620 60.84 102.12 -50.16
N GLY A 621 60.25 102.59 -49.05
CA GLY A 621 59.40 103.79 -49.02
C GLY A 621 58.10 103.66 -49.85
N GLU A 622 57.72 104.72 -50.59
CA GLU A 622 56.47 104.76 -51.38
C GLU A 622 56.38 103.67 -52.46
N ALA A 623 57.52 103.21 -53.01
CA ALA A 623 57.56 102.14 -54.03
C ALA A 623 57.28 100.73 -53.45
N GLY A 624 57.43 100.54 -52.14
CA GLY A 624 57.27 99.25 -51.45
C GLY A 624 55.86 98.96 -50.94
N LYS A 625 54.91 99.91 -51.03
CA LYS A 625 53.55 99.77 -50.44
C LYS A 625 52.80 98.51 -50.90
N GLY A 626 52.85 98.17 -52.18
CA GLY A 626 52.21 96.94 -52.69
C GLY A 626 52.85 95.66 -52.17
N PHE A 627 54.18 95.65 -52.05
CA PHE A 627 54.95 94.52 -51.50
C PHE A 627 54.71 94.34 -50.00
N ALA A 628 54.57 95.44 -49.24
CA ALA A 628 54.28 95.41 -47.80
C ALA A 628 52.92 94.77 -47.51
N VAL A 629 51.90 95.03 -48.34
CA VAL A 629 50.56 94.41 -48.20
C VAL A 629 50.64 92.91 -48.45
N VAL A 630 51.33 92.48 -49.50
CA VAL A 630 51.52 91.04 -49.80
C VAL A 630 52.30 90.35 -48.68
N ALA A 631 53.37 90.97 -48.18
CA ALA A 631 54.14 90.44 -47.05
C ALA A 631 53.28 90.33 -45.77
N GLY A 632 52.41 91.30 -45.49
CA GLY A 632 51.45 91.25 -44.39
C GLY A 632 50.42 90.11 -44.54
N GLU A 633 49.91 89.89 -45.75
CA GLU A 633 48.95 88.82 -46.03
C GLU A 633 49.60 87.43 -45.93
N VAL A 634 50.83 87.27 -46.44
CA VAL A 634 51.62 86.02 -46.29
C VAL A 634 51.91 85.75 -44.81
N ARG A 635 52.22 86.79 -44.02
CA ARG A 635 52.41 86.67 -42.58
C ARG A 635 51.15 86.20 -41.86
N ASN A 636 50.01 86.78 -42.21
CA ASN A 636 48.71 86.40 -41.66
C ASN A 636 48.37 84.94 -42.01
N LEU A 637 48.60 84.53 -43.26
CA LEU A 637 48.42 83.15 -43.70
C LEU A 637 49.34 82.16 -42.96
N ALA A 638 50.60 82.54 -42.74
CA ALA A 638 51.55 81.75 -41.97
C ALA A 638 51.12 81.60 -40.50
N SER A 639 50.65 82.69 -39.86
CA SER A 639 50.11 82.63 -38.49
C SER A 639 48.88 81.73 -38.39
N ARG A 640 47.95 81.83 -39.35
CA ARG A 640 46.77 80.94 -39.43
C ARG A 640 47.16 79.48 -39.66
N SER A 641 48.21 79.23 -40.44
CA SER A 641 48.71 77.88 -40.69
C SER A 641 49.35 77.26 -39.44
N ALA A 642 50.11 78.06 -38.66
CA ALA A 642 50.68 77.62 -37.38
C ALA A 642 49.59 77.34 -36.33
N GLU A 643 48.56 78.19 -36.26
CA GLU A 643 47.42 77.98 -35.36
C GLU A 643 46.64 76.70 -35.72
N ALA A 644 46.33 76.49 -37.01
CA ALA A 644 45.70 75.26 -37.48
C ALA A 644 46.58 74.01 -37.23
N ALA A 645 47.89 74.10 -37.46
CA ALA A 645 48.82 73.02 -37.17
C ALA A 645 48.82 72.66 -35.66
N LYS A 646 48.78 73.67 -34.78
CA LYS A 646 48.69 73.49 -33.33
C LYS A 646 47.37 72.82 -32.90
N GLU A 647 46.25 73.22 -33.49
CA GLU A 647 44.95 72.58 -33.24
C GLU A 647 44.95 71.11 -33.68
N ILE A 648 45.43 70.82 -34.90
CA ILE A 648 45.52 69.44 -35.40
C ILE A 648 46.46 68.61 -34.53
N LYS A 649 47.60 69.17 -34.10
CA LYS A 649 48.53 68.50 -33.19
C LYS A 649 47.84 68.07 -31.89
N ALA A 650 47.04 68.95 -31.29
CA ALA A 650 46.29 68.61 -30.08
C ALA A 650 45.27 67.48 -30.31
N ILE A 651 44.59 67.45 -31.46
CA ILE A 651 43.66 66.37 -31.84
C ILE A 651 44.43 65.04 -32.03
N VAL A 652 45.59 65.09 -32.69
CA VAL A 652 46.44 63.92 -32.95
C VAL A 652 47.02 63.36 -31.66
N GLU A 653 47.50 64.20 -30.74
CA GLU A 653 47.96 63.78 -29.40
C GLU A 653 46.84 63.11 -28.60
N ASN A 654 45.61 63.64 -28.68
CA ASN A 654 44.45 63.01 -28.06
C ASN A 654 44.10 61.66 -28.73
N ALA A 655 44.17 61.57 -30.06
CA ALA A 655 43.97 60.33 -30.79
C ALA A 655 45.02 59.27 -30.44
N THR A 656 46.30 59.65 -30.29
CA THR A 656 47.38 58.78 -29.79
C THR A 656 47.06 58.26 -28.39
N SER A 657 46.62 59.15 -27.49
CA SER A 657 46.22 58.73 -26.14
C SER A 657 45.07 57.71 -26.17
N LYS A 658 44.05 57.95 -27.00
CA LYS A 658 42.91 57.04 -27.16
C LYS A 658 43.29 55.70 -27.80
N ALA A 659 44.17 55.68 -28.79
CA ALA A 659 44.69 54.46 -29.40
C ALA A 659 45.48 53.62 -28.39
N ASN A 660 46.34 54.24 -27.58
CA ASN A 660 47.07 53.55 -26.51
C ASN A 660 46.15 53.01 -25.42
N GLN A 661 45.09 53.75 -25.05
CA GLN A 661 44.04 53.24 -24.16
C GLN A 661 43.35 52.02 -24.78
N GLY A 662 42.98 52.07 -26.06
CA GLY A 662 42.38 50.95 -26.79
C GLY A 662 43.27 49.72 -26.83
N LYS A 663 44.57 49.90 -27.09
CA LYS A 663 45.57 48.84 -27.03
C LYS A 663 45.62 48.19 -25.65
N SER A 664 45.70 48.99 -24.58
CA SER A 664 45.74 48.47 -23.20
C SER A 664 44.47 47.67 -22.85
N ILE A 665 43.29 48.13 -23.30
CA ILE A 665 42.04 47.40 -23.10
C ILE A 665 42.07 46.06 -23.84
N ALA A 666 42.55 46.03 -25.09
CA ALA A 666 42.66 44.81 -25.88
C ALA A 666 43.64 43.81 -25.25
N THR A 667 44.79 44.26 -24.72
CA THR A 667 45.73 43.40 -23.96
C THR A 667 45.06 42.78 -22.74
N ASN A 668 44.31 43.57 -21.96
CA ASN A 668 43.58 43.06 -20.79
C ASN A 668 42.50 42.04 -21.20
N MET A 669 41.85 42.24 -22.35
CA MET A 669 40.90 41.26 -22.90
C MET A 669 41.58 39.93 -23.23
N ILE A 670 42.79 39.95 -23.81
CA ILE A 670 43.56 38.72 -24.11
C ILE A 670 43.85 37.95 -22.82
N GLU A 671 44.34 38.64 -21.77
CA GLU A 671 44.59 38.00 -20.47
C GLU A 671 43.30 37.42 -19.86
N GLY A 672 42.20 38.18 -19.92
CA GLY A 672 40.89 37.72 -19.46
C GLY A 672 40.38 36.48 -20.21
N TYR A 673 40.55 36.42 -21.54
CA TYR A 673 40.18 35.22 -22.32
C TYR A 673 41.07 34.02 -21.99
N LYS A 674 42.36 34.23 -21.71
CA LYS A 674 43.28 33.18 -21.31
C LYS A 674 42.89 32.56 -19.96
N GLU A 675 42.56 33.40 -18.98
CA GLU A 675 42.05 32.95 -17.67
C GLU A 675 40.70 32.22 -17.83
N LEU A 676 39.79 32.78 -18.64
CA LEU A 676 38.51 32.14 -18.95
C LEU A 676 38.69 30.75 -19.56
N ASN A 677 39.60 30.59 -20.53
CA ASN A 677 39.91 29.30 -21.14
C ASN A 677 40.46 28.28 -20.13
N GLN A 678 41.30 28.72 -19.17
CA GLN A 678 41.78 27.85 -18.08
C GLN A 678 40.63 27.39 -17.17
N ASN A 679 39.72 28.30 -16.78
CA ASN A 679 38.57 27.98 -15.95
C ASN A 679 37.59 27.01 -16.67
N ILE A 680 37.37 27.21 -17.97
CA ILE A 680 36.55 26.28 -18.77
C ILE A 680 37.22 24.90 -18.85
N SER A 681 38.53 24.83 -19.02
CA SER A 681 39.26 23.55 -19.05
C SER A 681 39.13 22.78 -17.74
N GLN A 682 39.21 23.47 -16.59
CA GLN A 682 38.96 22.86 -15.29
C GLN A 682 37.52 22.36 -15.15
N THR A 683 36.56 23.13 -15.66
CA THR A 683 35.14 22.75 -15.66
C THR A 683 34.90 21.48 -16.49
N ILE A 684 35.54 21.34 -17.66
CA ILE A 684 35.47 20.13 -18.50
C ILE A 684 36.01 18.91 -17.74
N SER A 685 37.11 19.06 -17.00
CA SER A 685 37.66 17.98 -16.16
C SER A 685 36.65 17.53 -15.10
N LEU A 686 36.03 18.48 -14.38
CA LEU A 686 35.01 18.17 -13.38
C LEU A 686 33.79 17.47 -13.98
N ILE A 687 33.34 17.90 -15.16
CA ILE A 687 32.24 17.25 -15.89
C ILE A 687 32.60 15.78 -16.21
N SER A 688 33.84 15.52 -16.63
CA SER A 688 34.34 14.17 -16.90
C SER A 688 34.33 13.30 -15.63
N ASP A 689 34.75 13.85 -14.49
CA ASP A 689 34.76 13.13 -13.21
C ASP A 689 33.32 12.79 -12.76
N ILE A 690 32.39 13.73 -12.89
CA ILE A 690 30.97 13.50 -12.58
C ILE A 690 30.36 12.46 -13.53
N GLN A 691 30.76 12.44 -14.80
CA GLN A 691 30.32 11.42 -15.77
C GLN A 691 30.73 10.01 -15.34
N ASN A 692 31.99 9.85 -14.91
CA ASN A 692 32.50 8.57 -14.44
C ASN A 692 31.80 8.12 -13.15
N ALA A 693 31.64 9.04 -12.18
CA ALA A 693 30.91 8.76 -10.95
C ALA A 693 29.44 8.36 -11.20
N SER A 694 28.77 9.04 -12.14
CA SER A 694 27.38 8.72 -12.49
C SER A 694 27.25 7.34 -13.16
N LYS A 695 28.24 6.95 -13.96
CA LYS A 695 28.30 5.62 -14.57
C LYS A 695 28.53 4.52 -13.53
N GLU A 696 29.38 4.77 -12.55
CA GLU A 696 29.60 3.86 -11.42
C GLU A 696 28.36 3.74 -10.53
N GLN A 697 27.67 4.85 -10.25
CA GLN A 697 26.38 4.84 -9.55
C GLN A 697 25.34 3.98 -10.27
N LEU A 698 25.27 4.06 -11.60
CA LEU A 698 24.34 3.25 -12.38
C LEU A 698 24.62 1.75 -12.20
N LEU A 699 25.90 1.35 -12.25
CA LEU A 699 26.31 -0.04 -11.98
C LEU A 699 25.99 -0.47 -10.54
N GLY A 700 26.21 0.42 -9.56
CA GLY A 700 25.86 0.16 -8.16
C GLY A 700 24.35 -0.03 -7.96
N ILE A 701 23.53 0.75 -8.66
CA ILE A 701 22.07 0.63 -8.62
C ILE A 701 21.60 -0.69 -9.25
N GLU A 702 22.22 -1.13 -10.35
CA GLU A 702 21.93 -2.45 -10.94
C GLU A 702 22.18 -3.59 -9.94
N GLN A 703 23.29 -3.55 -9.20
CA GLN A 703 23.60 -4.54 -8.16
C GLN A 703 22.60 -4.50 -7.00
N ILE A 704 22.18 -3.31 -6.57
CA ILE A 704 21.16 -3.16 -5.52
C ILE A 704 19.82 -3.73 -6.01
N ASN A 705 19.45 -3.48 -7.27
CA ASN A 705 18.21 -3.99 -7.85
C ASN A 705 18.18 -5.53 -7.89
N ASP A 706 19.31 -6.16 -8.24
CA ASP A 706 19.45 -7.62 -8.17
C ASP A 706 19.29 -8.14 -6.74
N ALA A 707 19.89 -7.46 -5.75
CA ALA A 707 19.76 -7.82 -4.33
C ALA A 707 18.31 -7.67 -3.82
N VAL A 708 17.60 -6.61 -4.21
CA VAL A 708 16.17 -6.42 -3.86
C VAL A 708 15.32 -7.52 -4.48
N THR A 709 15.56 -7.88 -5.74
CA THR A 709 14.87 -9.01 -6.40
C THR A 709 15.11 -10.33 -5.68
N GLN A 710 16.33 -10.55 -5.17
CA GLN A 710 16.65 -11.73 -4.38
C GLN A 710 15.94 -11.73 -3.02
N LEU A 711 15.88 -10.59 -2.34
CA LEU A 711 15.17 -10.44 -1.07
C LEU A 711 13.66 -10.62 -1.23
N ASP A 712 13.07 -10.15 -2.34
CA ASP A 712 11.65 -10.38 -2.64
C ASP A 712 11.34 -11.88 -2.78
N ARG A 713 12.14 -12.60 -3.58
CA ARG A 713 12.02 -14.06 -3.69
C ARG A 713 12.15 -14.77 -2.34
N GLN A 714 13.11 -14.36 -1.51
CA GLN A 714 13.30 -14.94 -0.18
C GLN A 714 12.12 -14.62 0.76
N THR A 715 11.55 -13.41 0.65
CA THR A 715 10.38 -13.00 1.44
C THR A 715 9.14 -13.81 1.06
N GLN A 716 8.93 -14.04 -0.24
CA GLN A 716 7.85 -14.93 -0.72
C GLN A 716 8.06 -16.38 -0.26
N GLN A 717 9.30 -16.88 -0.26
CA GLN A 717 9.62 -18.19 0.31
C GLN A 717 9.34 -18.25 1.82
N ASN A 718 9.66 -17.21 2.58
CA ASN A 718 9.36 -17.15 4.00
C ASN A 718 7.85 -17.19 4.25
N ALA A 719 7.06 -16.45 3.48
CA ALA A 719 5.60 -16.47 3.57
C ALA A 719 5.03 -17.86 3.24
N MET A 720 5.56 -18.53 2.22
CA MET A 720 5.19 -19.90 1.86
C MET A 720 5.52 -20.90 2.98
N ILE A 721 6.74 -20.84 3.52
CA ILE A 721 7.18 -21.71 4.63
C ILE A 721 6.34 -21.43 5.87
N ALA A 722 6.01 -20.17 6.16
CA ALA A 722 5.11 -19.81 7.26
C ALA A 722 3.74 -20.46 7.08
N SER A 723 3.13 -20.36 5.89
CA SER A 723 1.86 -21.03 5.59
C SER A 723 1.93 -22.55 5.78
N GLN A 724 2.98 -23.20 5.26
CA GLN A 724 3.14 -24.64 5.43
C GLN A 724 3.34 -25.03 6.91
N THR A 725 4.07 -24.21 7.66
CA THR A 725 4.29 -24.43 9.10
C THR A 725 2.99 -24.22 9.89
N HIS A 726 2.13 -23.30 9.46
CA HIS A 726 0.79 -23.10 10.02
C HIS A 726 -0.05 -24.38 9.90
N ASP A 727 -0.09 -24.97 8.70
CA ASP A 727 -0.83 -26.21 8.45
C ASP A 727 -0.30 -27.37 9.30
N VAL A 728 1.02 -27.51 9.41
CA VAL A 728 1.65 -28.52 10.27
C VAL A 728 1.30 -28.29 11.74
N ALA A 729 1.25 -27.04 12.19
CA ALA A 729 0.87 -26.71 13.56
C ALA A 729 -0.62 -27.02 13.85
N LEU A 730 -1.53 -26.76 12.91
CA LEU A 730 -2.95 -27.13 13.01
C LEU A 730 -3.14 -28.66 13.08
N ILE A 731 -2.44 -29.41 12.22
CA ILE A 731 -2.47 -30.87 12.25
C ILE A 731 -1.93 -31.40 13.59
N THR A 732 -0.87 -30.79 14.11
CA THR A 732 -0.28 -31.21 15.40
C THR A 732 -1.23 -30.90 16.57
N ASP A 733 -1.92 -29.76 16.54
CA ASP A 733 -2.98 -29.41 17.49
C ASP A 733 -4.14 -30.42 17.45
N GLU A 734 -4.60 -30.80 16.26
CA GLU A 734 -5.64 -31.83 16.09
C GLU A 734 -5.19 -33.19 16.64
N ILE A 735 -3.98 -33.63 16.29
CA ILE A 735 -3.40 -34.88 16.82
C ILE A 735 -3.30 -34.83 18.35
N SER A 736 -2.89 -33.70 18.93
CA SER A 736 -2.82 -33.57 20.39
C SER A 736 -4.20 -33.70 21.05
N LYS A 737 -5.23 -33.08 20.47
CA LYS A 737 -6.61 -33.16 20.97
C LYS A 737 -7.16 -34.57 20.87
N LEU A 738 -6.83 -35.30 19.80
CA LEU A 738 -7.18 -36.71 19.65
C LEU A 738 -6.50 -37.59 20.71
N ILE A 739 -5.20 -37.37 20.99
CA ILE A 739 -4.47 -38.11 22.05
C ILE A 739 -5.09 -37.85 23.44
N VAL A 740 -5.40 -36.59 23.75
CA VAL A 740 -6.04 -36.23 25.02
C VAL A 740 -7.44 -36.84 25.12
N SER A 741 -8.25 -36.73 24.06
CA SER A 741 -9.59 -37.32 24.01
C SER A 741 -9.56 -38.84 24.14
N ASP A 742 -8.62 -39.51 23.49
CA ASP A 742 -8.44 -40.96 23.58
C ASP A 742 -8.06 -41.37 25.01
N ALA A 743 -7.15 -40.64 25.66
CA ALA A 743 -6.81 -40.88 27.06
C ALA A 743 -8.01 -40.62 27.99
N ASP A 744 -8.76 -39.54 27.76
CA ASP A 744 -9.92 -39.16 28.56
C ASP A 744 -11.13 -40.10 28.40
N SER A 745 -11.20 -40.87 27.31
CA SER A 745 -12.20 -41.94 27.16
C SER A 745 -11.96 -43.15 28.09
N LYS A 746 -10.78 -43.24 28.72
CA LYS A 746 -10.36 -44.34 29.59
C LYS A 746 -10.39 -43.90 31.06
N GLU A 747 -10.59 -44.84 31.98
CA GLU A 747 -10.58 -44.59 33.43
C GLU A 747 -9.26 -45.09 34.02
N PHE A 748 -8.48 -44.19 34.62
CA PHE A 748 -7.15 -44.49 35.17
C PHE A 748 -6.82 -43.58 36.35
N VAL A 749 -5.90 -44.04 37.21
CA VAL A 749 -5.44 -43.32 38.40
C VAL A 749 -4.63 -42.09 37.98
N GLY A 750 -4.97 -40.93 38.53
CA GLY A 750 -4.31 -39.66 38.23
C GLY A 750 -4.87 -38.92 37.01
N LYS A 751 -5.96 -39.41 36.38
CA LYS A 751 -6.61 -38.82 35.20
C LYS A 751 -6.87 -37.31 35.29
N HIS A 752 -7.28 -36.81 36.45
CA HIS A 752 -7.65 -35.41 36.66
C HIS A 752 -6.48 -34.52 37.11
N ASP A 753 -5.34 -35.12 37.50
CA ASP A 753 -4.18 -34.42 38.03
C ASP A 753 -3.05 -34.27 36.99
N VAL A 754 -3.26 -34.80 35.78
CA VAL A 754 -2.28 -34.74 34.68
C VAL A 754 -2.12 -33.29 34.20
N LYS A 755 -0.88 -32.82 34.16
CA LYS A 755 -0.49 -31.54 33.56
C LYS A 755 0.48 -31.76 32.42
N GLU A 756 0.61 -30.73 31.58
CA GLU A 756 1.63 -30.63 30.56
C GLU A 756 3.04 -30.62 31.19
N LYS A 757 4.04 -31.05 30.41
CA LYS A 757 5.45 -30.85 30.77
C LYS A 757 5.81 -29.39 30.56
N ASP A 758 6.61 -28.87 31.49
CA ASP A 758 7.18 -27.53 31.35
C ASP A 758 8.30 -27.58 30.31
N ILE A 759 7.91 -27.46 29.04
CA ILE A 759 8.88 -27.21 27.98
C ILE A 759 9.23 -25.73 28.10
N ASN A 760 10.48 -25.46 28.45
CA ASN A 760 11.07 -24.14 28.44
C ASN A 760 11.23 -23.68 26.97
N VAL A 761 10.11 -23.55 26.25
CA VAL A 761 10.06 -22.89 24.96
C VAL A 761 10.26 -21.43 25.31
N GLY A 762 11.52 -20.99 25.20
CA GLY A 762 12.02 -19.74 25.78
C GLY A 762 10.95 -18.67 25.74
N THR A 763 10.49 -18.25 26.91
CA THR A 763 9.69 -17.05 27.05
C THR A 763 10.52 -15.95 26.45
N THR A 764 10.16 -15.55 25.23
CA THR A 764 10.71 -14.39 24.58
C THR A 764 10.47 -13.26 25.57
N LYS A 765 11.54 -12.81 26.23
CA LYS A 765 11.55 -11.51 26.90
C LYS A 765 10.84 -10.59 25.92
N GLN A 766 9.80 -9.90 26.40
CA GLN A 766 9.20 -8.80 25.67
C GLN A 766 10.35 -7.88 25.26
N ILE A 767 10.84 -8.04 24.02
CA ILE A 767 11.57 -6.99 23.35
C ILE A 767 10.48 -5.94 23.19
N HIS A 768 10.66 -4.85 23.92
CA HIS A 768 9.77 -3.71 23.94
C HIS A 768 9.12 -3.53 22.59
N GLU A 769 7.79 -3.49 22.62
CA GLU A 769 6.97 -2.91 21.58
C GLU A 769 7.68 -1.61 21.16
N VAL A 770 8.33 -1.65 20.00
CA VAL A 770 8.78 -0.42 19.35
C VAL A 770 7.47 0.27 19.04
N GLU A 771 7.14 1.28 19.85
CA GLU A 771 6.03 2.18 19.58
C GLU A 771 5.99 2.44 18.08
N LYS A 772 4.82 2.25 17.46
CA LYS A 772 4.53 2.82 16.16
C LYS A 772 4.80 4.32 16.27
N LYS A 773 6.02 4.74 15.96
CA LYS A 773 6.25 6.06 15.44
C LYS A 773 5.56 6.05 14.09
N THR A 774 4.37 6.64 14.08
CA THR A 774 3.80 7.23 12.89
C THR A 774 4.89 8.10 12.28
N VAL A 775 5.61 7.57 11.29
CA VAL A 775 6.49 8.37 10.46
C VAL A 775 5.56 9.17 9.56
N THR A 776 5.04 10.26 10.13
CA THR A 776 4.59 11.40 9.35
C THR A 776 5.76 11.78 8.44
N PRO A 777 5.59 11.90 7.11
CA PRO A 777 6.63 12.40 6.25
C PRO A 777 6.87 13.87 6.64
N THR A 778 7.85 14.08 7.53
CA THR A 778 8.41 15.40 7.70
C THR A 778 9.29 15.63 6.49
N LYS A 779 8.81 16.46 5.56
CA LYS A 779 9.69 17.21 4.65
C LYS A 779 10.71 17.92 5.55
N LYS A 780 11.88 17.32 5.72
CA LYS A 780 13.06 18.03 6.15
C LYS A 780 13.63 18.68 4.90
N ASP A 781 13.58 19.99 4.85
CA ASP A 781 14.38 20.79 3.94
C ASP A 781 15.81 20.27 3.96
N THR A 782 16.25 19.74 2.82
CA THR A 782 17.63 19.31 2.61
C THR A 782 18.46 20.58 2.48
N LYS A 783 18.88 21.16 3.61
CA LYS A 783 20.02 22.07 3.61
C LYS A 783 21.24 21.24 3.27
N VAL A 784 21.77 21.47 2.07
CA VAL A 784 23.12 21.07 1.65
C VAL A 784 24.10 21.64 2.69
N VAL A 785 24.65 20.76 3.52
CA VAL A 785 25.82 21.08 4.34
C VAL A 785 27.03 20.62 3.53
N SER A 786 27.84 21.59 3.08
CA SER A 786 29.16 21.32 2.51
C SER A 786 30.02 20.60 3.54
N SER A 787 30.42 19.36 3.27
CA SER A 787 31.44 18.67 4.05
C SER A 787 32.78 19.37 3.82
N LYS A 788 33.34 19.93 4.90
CA LYS A 788 34.77 20.18 4.98
C LYS A 788 35.48 18.83 5.12
N SER A 789 36.51 18.66 4.31
CA SER A 789 37.49 17.58 4.36
C SER A 789 37.95 17.29 5.78
N ASN A 790 37.99 16.02 6.15
CA ASN A 790 39.07 15.47 6.95
C ASN A 790 39.36 14.06 6.47
N ASP A 791 40.61 13.90 6.03
CA ASP A 791 41.24 12.65 5.65
C ASP A 791 41.30 11.66 6.82
N ASN A 792 41.45 10.39 6.43
CA ASN A 792 41.80 9.22 7.22
C ASN A 792 40.68 8.60 8.04
N GLU A 793 40.15 7.47 7.53
CA GLU A 793 40.13 6.16 8.21
C GLU A 793 39.04 5.29 7.58
N TRP A 794 39.32 4.51 6.54
CA TRP A 794 38.62 3.25 6.23
C TRP A 794 39.54 2.36 5.39
N GLU A 795 40.51 1.71 6.05
CA GLU A 795 40.94 0.37 5.65
C GLU A 795 40.04 -0.64 6.36
N SER A 796 39.62 -1.68 5.63
CA SER A 796 38.77 -2.83 6.02
C SER A 796 37.26 -2.54 6.17
N PHE A 797 36.48 -2.93 5.15
CA PHE A 797 35.70 -4.17 5.16
C PHE A 797 35.20 -4.53 3.76
#